data_AF-A0A8X7RPM2-F1
#
_entry.id   AF-A0A8X7RPM2-F1
#
_cell.length_a   1.000
_cell.length_b   1.000
_cell.length_c   1.000
_cell.angle_alpha   90.00
_cell.angle_beta   90.00
_cell.angle_gamma   90.00
#
_symmetry.space_group_name_H-M   'P 1'
#
loop_
_entity.id
_entity.type
_entity.pdbx_description
1 polymer ?
#
loop_
_entity_poly.entity_id
_entity_poly.type
_entity_poly.pdbx_seq_one_letter_code
_entity_poly.pdbx_strand_id
1 'polypeptide(L)'
;MSAALSSSLYISPKKPSSPQLSQSTKPTTIKTTLHTHPLFSVADQAVTLQMKEKILCLELMGIDSGKALSLNPFLRSASLDSVEAVLNFLQSKGIYPNDLPRILGMCPKILTSDIRTELNPVFTFLSSDLHVPDNAFRRVVKKCPRLLISTVEDQLKPALFYLQRLGFKDLDALAYQDPVLLVSSVEHTLIPKLRFLESIGFSRSEAIGMILRCPALFTFSIENNFKPKLDYFMCEIKGKLENLKEFPQYFAFSLEKRIKPRHLKSMERGLELPLALMLKSTDEEFEQLLLQTEPSPVGYVCRGTSYALTSPGFGSFRHQLYHQSSSVVEEELDPFSLVADELSLLSNKLRAMVVAEVPKLASAAEYFFKRGVEGKQFRPTILLLMATALNVRVPEALAAESADIVPSELRLRQRGIAEITEMIHVASLLHDDVLDDADTRRGVGSLNFVMGNKISVLAGDFLLSRACVALAALKNTEVVSLLATVVEHLVTGETMQMTSTTDQRHSMDYYMQKTYYKTASLISNSCKAIALLAGQSAEVAMLAFEYGRNLGLAFQLIDDVLDFTGTSASLGKGSLSDIRHGIITAPILFAMEEFPQLRTVVDQLEKDPTNVDIALEYLGKSKGIQRTRELAIEHANRAAAAIGSLPETDDEDVKRSRRALIDLTHRVISRNK
;
A
#
# COMPACT_ATOMS: atom_id res chain seq x y z
N MET A 1 8.78 67.61 -17.79
CA MET A 1 8.01 68.53 -18.66
C MET A 1 7.99 67.92 -20.05
N SER A 2 6.78 67.69 -20.58
CA SER A 2 6.46 67.07 -21.86
C SER A 2 6.23 68.14 -22.93
N ALA A 3 6.57 67.86 -24.19
CA ALA A 3 6.13 68.52 -25.45
C ALA A 3 7.17 68.16 -26.54
N ALA A 4 6.88 68.00 -27.83
CA ALA A 4 5.70 68.04 -28.69
C ALA A 4 6.16 67.40 -30.04
N LEU A 5 5.31 66.93 -30.95
CA LEU A 5 4.70 67.73 -32.02
C LEU A 5 3.91 66.82 -32.98
N SER A 6 2.94 67.44 -33.63
CA SER A 6 1.83 66.92 -34.45
C SER A 6 1.87 67.42 -35.90
N SER A 7 1.26 66.70 -36.85
CA SER A 7 0.51 67.17 -38.06
C SER A 7 0.26 65.95 -38.99
N SER A 8 -0.94 65.57 -39.46
CA SER A 8 -2.09 66.18 -40.19
C SER A 8 -1.86 66.43 -41.69
N LEU A 9 -2.46 65.62 -42.57
CA LEU A 9 -3.54 65.99 -43.54
C LEU A 9 -3.88 64.86 -44.55
N TYR A 10 -5.18 64.76 -44.85
CA TYR A 10 -5.91 63.86 -45.76
C TYR A 10 -6.03 64.42 -47.19
N ILE A 11 -6.13 63.58 -48.26
CA ILE A 11 -7.09 63.66 -49.40
C ILE A 11 -7.30 62.25 -50.06
N SER A 12 -8.56 61.92 -50.40
CA SER A 12 -9.17 60.68 -50.97
C SER A 12 -9.16 60.61 -52.54
N PRO A 13 -9.96 59.80 -53.29
CA PRO A 13 -10.79 58.60 -53.00
C PRO A 13 -10.73 57.45 -54.07
N LYS A 14 -11.18 56.21 -53.75
CA LYS A 14 -12.13 55.39 -54.56
C LYS A 14 -12.49 53.99 -53.99
N LYS A 15 -13.82 53.78 -53.91
CA LYS A 15 -14.67 52.57 -53.97
C LYS A 15 -14.59 51.46 -52.89
N PRO A 16 -15.74 50.81 -52.58
CA PRO A 16 -15.96 50.14 -51.30
C PRO A 16 -15.74 48.63 -51.41
N SER A 17 -14.87 48.09 -50.57
CA SER A 17 -14.78 46.66 -50.29
C SER A 17 -14.76 46.45 -48.76
N SER A 18 -15.61 45.51 -48.36
CA SER A 18 -15.85 44.90 -47.04
C SER A 18 -14.69 44.93 -46.03
N PRO A 19 -14.96 45.10 -44.73
CA PRO A 19 -13.92 45.21 -43.71
C PRO A 19 -13.21 43.87 -43.48
N GLN A 20 -11.92 43.86 -43.82
CA GLN A 20 -10.95 42.87 -43.34
C GLN A 20 -10.70 43.12 -41.84
N LEU A 21 -11.04 42.15 -41.00
CA LEU A 21 -10.44 42.02 -39.68
C LEU A 21 -9.05 41.41 -39.83
N SER A 22 -8.07 42.17 -39.38
CA SER A 22 -6.66 41.87 -39.29
C SER A 22 -6.32 40.77 -38.28
N GLN A 23 -5.19 40.11 -38.54
CA GLN A 23 -4.42 39.17 -37.69
C GLN A 23 -4.74 37.68 -37.90
N SER A 24 -4.28 37.20 -39.06
CA SER A 24 -3.78 35.84 -39.27
C SER A 24 -2.63 35.57 -38.28
N THR A 25 -2.90 34.77 -37.25
CA THR A 25 -1.85 34.06 -36.51
C THR A 25 -1.26 33.00 -37.42
N LYS A 26 -0.02 33.24 -37.84
CA LYS A 26 0.83 32.31 -38.60
C LYS A 26 0.89 30.93 -37.93
N PRO A 27 0.96 29.84 -38.70
CA PRO A 27 1.25 28.51 -38.16
C PRO A 27 2.61 28.58 -37.46
N THR A 28 2.63 28.26 -36.17
CA THR A 28 3.88 28.25 -35.40
C THR A 28 4.66 27.02 -35.81
N THR A 29 5.56 27.19 -36.77
CA THR A 29 6.54 26.20 -37.18
C THR A 29 7.37 25.85 -35.94
N ILE A 30 7.31 24.59 -35.51
CA ILE A 30 8.11 24.05 -34.41
C ILE A 30 9.59 24.24 -34.81
N LYS A 31 10.29 25.16 -34.14
CA LYS A 31 11.72 25.35 -34.33
C LYS A 31 12.45 24.12 -33.79
N THR A 32 13.23 23.53 -34.68
CA THR A 32 14.16 22.43 -34.48
C THR A 32 15.20 22.74 -33.40
N THR A 33 15.06 22.12 -32.23
CA THR A 33 16.18 21.81 -31.32
C THR A 33 16.18 20.31 -31.06
N LEU A 34 16.48 19.55 -32.11
CA LEU A 34 16.51 18.09 -32.14
C LEU A 34 17.84 17.50 -31.63
N HIS A 35 18.84 18.33 -31.31
CA HIS A 35 20.21 17.86 -31.04
C HIS A 35 20.69 18.02 -29.59
N THR A 36 19.85 18.46 -28.64
CA THR A 36 20.29 18.76 -27.26
C THR A 36 19.51 18.05 -26.16
N HIS A 37 18.62 17.09 -26.47
CA HIS A 37 17.86 16.37 -25.45
C HIS A 37 18.63 15.12 -24.95
N PRO A 38 18.83 14.93 -23.63
CA PRO A 38 19.69 13.87 -23.06
C PRO A 38 19.18 12.42 -23.21
N LEU A 39 18.11 12.18 -23.98
CA LEU A 39 17.65 10.84 -24.37
C LEU A 39 18.18 10.40 -25.74
N PHE A 40 19.03 11.23 -26.37
CA PHE A 40 19.64 10.96 -27.66
C PHE A 40 21.04 10.35 -27.51
N SER A 41 21.18 9.19 -26.85
CA SER A 41 22.39 8.37 -27.01
C SER A 41 22.07 6.87 -27.07
N VAL A 42 22.11 6.37 -28.31
CA VAL A 42 22.60 5.05 -28.76
C VAL A 42 22.17 3.82 -27.95
N ALA A 43 21.02 3.24 -28.32
CA ALA A 43 20.83 1.80 -28.56
C ALA A 43 19.37 1.54 -28.93
N ASP A 44 19.00 1.70 -30.20
CA ASP A 44 18.04 0.79 -30.85
C ASP A 44 17.92 1.13 -32.35
N GLN A 45 18.45 0.25 -33.19
CA GLN A 45 18.14 0.23 -34.62
C GLN A 45 16.77 -0.43 -34.90
N ALA A 46 15.99 -0.78 -33.87
CA ALA A 46 14.68 -1.45 -33.98
C ALA A 46 13.47 -0.49 -33.89
N VAL A 47 13.66 0.79 -33.52
CA VAL A 47 12.54 1.73 -33.31
C VAL A 47 12.43 2.70 -34.48
N THR A 48 11.39 2.52 -35.31
CA THR A 48 11.09 3.38 -36.46
C THR A 48 10.86 4.84 -36.01
N LEU A 49 11.16 5.81 -36.89
CA LEU A 49 10.98 7.24 -36.62
C LEU A 49 9.55 7.58 -36.14
N GLN A 50 8.55 6.95 -36.75
CA GLN A 50 7.13 7.06 -36.36
C GLN A 50 6.86 6.62 -34.91
N MET A 51 7.59 5.62 -34.40
CA MET A 51 7.42 5.14 -33.03
C MET A 51 8.00 6.14 -32.03
N LYS A 52 9.11 6.81 -32.38
CA LYS A 52 9.72 7.88 -31.56
C LYS A 52 8.80 9.12 -31.47
N GLU A 53 8.17 9.49 -32.58
CA GLU A 53 7.19 10.59 -32.63
C GLU A 53 5.94 10.29 -31.80
N LYS A 54 5.43 9.05 -31.83
CA LYS A 54 4.29 8.60 -31.00
C LYS A 54 4.62 8.62 -29.50
N ILE A 55 5.79 8.10 -29.12
CA ILE A 55 6.27 8.13 -27.74
C ILE A 55 6.35 9.58 -27.27
N LEU A 56 6.96 10.46 -28.06
CA LEU A 56 7.05 11.88 -27.72
C LEU A 56 5.68 12.55 -27.60
N CYS A 57 4.73 12.23 -28.48
CA CYS A 57 3.36 12.75 -28.42
C CYS A 57 2.66 12.34 -27.11
N LEU A 58 2.75 11.07 -26.71
CA LEU A 58 2.18 10.58 -25.45
C LEU A 58 2.82 11.25 -24.23
N GLU A 59 4.15 11.37 -24.22
CA GLU A 59 4.89 11.99 -23.12
C GLU A 59 4.56 13.49 -22.99
N LEU A 60 4.43 14.22 -24.12
CA LEU A 60 3.99 15.62 -24.12
C LEU A 60 2.56 15.79 -23.62
N MET A 61 1.71 14.79 -23.83
CA MET A 61 0.35 14.74 -23.30
C MET A 61 0.28 14.29 -21.83
N GLY A 62 1.43 14.01 -21.19
CA GLY A 62 1.50 13.53 -19.80
C GLY A 62 1.01 12.10 -19.61
N ILE A 63 1.01 11.29 -20.67
CA ILE A 63 0.64 9.89 -20.67
C ILE A 63 1.93 9.07 -20.66
N ASP A 64 2.06 8.15 -19.70
CA ASP A 64 3.18 7.22 -19.66
C ASP A 64 3.18 6.34 -20.91
N SER A 65 4.15 6.55 -21.80
CA SER A 65 4.22 5.88 -23.09
C SER A 65 4.48 4.38 -22.95
N GLY A 66 5.23 3.95 -21.93
CA GLY A 66 5.50 2.54 -21.63
C GLY A 66 4.22 1.79 -21.23
N LYS A 67 3.46 2.33 -20.28
CA LYS A 67 2.18 1.79 -19.83
C LYS A 67 1.11 1.83 -20.91
N ALA A 68 1.07 2.89 -21.71
CA ALA A 68 0.13 2.98 -22.83
C ALA A 68 0.40 1.91 -23.89
N LEU A 69 1.67 1.62 -24.17
CA LEU A 69 2.09 0.59 -25.13
C LEU A 69 1.93 -0.84 -24.61
N SER A 70 2.10 -1.08 -23.31
CA SER A 70 1.89 -2.41 -22.72
C SER A 70 0.40 -2.78 -22.71
N LEU A 71 -0.46 -1.82 -22.35
CA LEU A 71 -1.92 -2.00 -22.30
C LEU A 71 -2.59 -1.89 -23.68
N ASN A 72 -1.93 -1.31 -24.68
CA ASN A 72 -2.41 -1.25 -26.06
C ASN A 72 -1.28 -1.53 -27.08
N PRO A 73 -0.97 -2.81 -27.34
CA PRO A 73 0.08 -3.18 -28.30
C PRO A 73 -0.18 -2.69 -29.74
N PHE A 74 -1.45 -2.50 -30.13
CA PHE A 74 -1.84 -2.02 -31.45
C PHE A 74 -1.43 -0.56 -31.70
N LEU A 75 -1.15 0.20 -30.65
CA LEU A 75 -0.66 1.58 -30.78
C LEU A 75 0.68 1.65 -31.55
N ARG A 76 1.47 0.57 -31.53
CA ARG A 76 2.70 0.41 -32.30
C ARG A 76 2.44 0.54 -33.82
N SER A 77 1.43 -0.15 -34.35
CA SER A 77 1.09 -0.15 -35.77
C SER A 77 0.21 1.03 -36.21
N ALA A 78 -0.34 1.80 -35.27
CA ALA A 78 -1.52 2.64 -35.51
C ALA A 78 -1.38 3.99 -36.27
N SER A 79 -0.41 4.34 -37.11
CA SER A 79 -0.27 5.74 -37.67
C SER A 79 -0.39 6.92 -36.67
N LEU A 80 -0.02 8.14 -37.05
CA LEU A 80 -0.19 9.33 -36.19
C LEU A 80 -1.52 10.04 -36.49
N ASP A 81 -1.90 10.09 -37.76
CA ASP A 81 -3.14 10.71 -38.22
C ASP A 81 -4.38 10.04 -37.61
N SER A 82 -4.35 8.72 -37.41
CA SER A 82 -5.49 8.00 -36.80
C SER A 82 -5.65 8.36 -35.32
N VAL A 83 -4.53 8.49 -34.60
CA VAL A 83 -4.48 8.88 -33.19
C VAL A 83 -4.95 10.33 -33.05
N GLU A 84 -4.46 11.23 -33.90
CA GLU A 84 -4.88 12.62 -33.92
C GLU A 84 -6.38 12.77 -34.24
N ALA A 85 -6.92 11.97 -35.17
CA ALA A 85 -8.35 11.94 -35.46
C ALA A 85 -9.18 11.53 -34.24
N VAL A 86 -8.74 10.54 -33.46
CA VAL A 86 -9.39 10.14 -32.20
C VAL A 86 -9.36 11.28 -31.18
N LEU A 87 -8.20 11.93 -31.01
CA LEU A 87 -8.05 13.05 -30.07
C LEU A 87 -8.96 14.23 -30.44
N ASN A 88 -8.99 14.59 -31.72
CA ASN A 88 -9.86 15.63 -32.25
C ASN A 88 -11.35 15.26 -32.07
N PHE A 89 -11.70 13.99 -32.26
CA PHE A 89 -13.05 13.50 -32.00
C PHE A 89 -13.43 13.64 -30.52
N LEU A 90 -12.58 13.23 -29.58
CA LEU A 90 -12.84 13.38 -28.15
C LEU A 90 -13.00 14.86 -27.75
N GLN A 91 -12.17 15.75 -28.32
CA GLN A 91 -12.29 17.19 -28.13
C GLN A 91 -13.63 17.73 -28.67
N SER A 92 -14.09 17.25 -29.82
CA SER A 92 -15.40 17.61 -30.38
C SER A 92 -16.57 17.20 -29.47
N LYS A 93 -16.38 16.18 -28.63
CA LYS A 93 -17.34 15.73 -27.61
C LYS A 93 -17.14 16.39 -26.23
N GLY A 94 -16.32 17.45 -26.16
CA GLY A 94 -16.09 18.23 -24.94
C GLY A 94 -15.06 17.66 -23.97
N ILE A 95 -14.22 16.69 -24.41
CA ILE A 95 -13.12 16.14 -23.61
C ILE A 95 -11.84 16.91 -23.95
N TYR A 96 -11.43 17.80 -23.04
CA TYR A 96 -10.32 18.72 -23.29
C TYR A 96 -8.95 18.08 -23.00
N PRO A 97 -7.85 18.64 -23.53
CA PRO A 97 -6.49 18.14 -23.31
C PRO A 97 -6.12 17.89 -21.84
N ASN A 98 -6.61 18.71 -20.91
CA ASN A 98 -6.34 18.56 -19.47
C ASN A 98 -6.96 17.29 -18.85
N ASP A 99 -7.95 16.67 -19.50
CA ASP A 99 -8.61 15.45 -19.01
C ASP A 99 -8.01 14.18 -19.62
N LEU A 100 -7.32 14.31 -20.77
CA LEU A 100 -6.74 13.21 -21.53
C LEU A 100 -5.69 12.39 -20.77
N PRO A 101 -4.76 12.95 -19.97
CA PRO A 101 -3.77 12.14 -19.26
C PRO A 101 -4.40 11.08 -18.36
N ARG A 102 -5.47 11.45 -17.65
CA ARG A 102 -6.19 10.53 -16.76
C ARG A 102 -7.01 9.51 -17.55
N ILE A 103 -7.74 9.96 -18.57
CA ILE A 103 -8.64 9.10 -19.37
C ILE A 103 -7.81 8.06 -20.15
N LEU A 104 -6.80 8.52 -20.87
CA LEU A 104 -5.96 7.67 -21.73
C LEU A 104 -4.95 6.86 -20.92
N GLY A 105 -4.47 7.37 -19.78
CA GLY A 105 -3.66 6.58 -18.86
C GLY A 105 -4.42 5.40 -18.23
N MET A 106 -5.74 5.54 -18.03
CA MET A 106 -6.59 4.44 -17.56
C MET A 106 -7.02 3.50 -18.71
N CYS A 107 -7.23 4.03 -19.90
CA CYS A 107 -7.79 3.29 -21.05
C CYS A 107 -7.05 3.64 -22.36
N PRO A 108 -5.80 3.19 -22.53
CA PRO A 108 -5.00 3.55 -23.71
C PRO A 108 -5.51 2.93 -25.01
N LYS A 109 -6.37 1.90 -24.93
CA LYS A 109 -7.08 1.32 -26.09
C LYS A 109 -7.92 2.36 -26.86
N ILE A 110 -8.36 3.44 -26.20
CA ILE A 110 -9.12 4.52 -26.83
C ILE A 110 -8.35 5.10 -28.03
N LEU A 111 -7.03 5.23 -27.94
CA LEU A 111 -6.18 5.83 -28.97
C LEU A 111 -6.16 5.06 -30.30
N THR A 112 -6.58 3.80 -30.29
CA THR A 112 -6.65 2.95 -31.48
C THR A 112 -8.07 2.49 -31.78
N SER A 113 -9.07 3.09 -31.14
CA SER A 113 -10.47 2.73 -31.34
C SER A 113 -11.05 3.39 -32.59
N ASP A 114 -11.91 2.69 -33.31
CA ASP A 114 -12.60 3.26 -34.48
C ASP A 114 -13.67 4.27 -34.03
N ILE A 115 -13.62 5.46 -34.60
CA ILE A 115 -14.53 6.55 -34.24
C ILE A 115 -15.99 6.20 -34.54
N ARG A 116 -16.26 5.53 -35.68
CA ARG A 116 -17.63 5.29 -36.16
C ARG A 116 -18.25 4.07 -35.50
N THR A 117 -17.49 2.98 -35.33
CA THR A 117 -18.03 1.70 -34.85
C THR A 117 -17.83 1.48 -33.36
N GLU A 118 -16.88 2.14 -32.71
CA GLU A 118 -16.60 1.95 -31.28
C GLU A 118 -16.92 3.19 -30.45
N LEU A 119 -16.36 4.37 -30.78
CA LEU A 119 -16.50 5.56 -29.93
C LEU A 119 -17.85 6.27 -30.08
N ASN A 120 -18.29 6.56 -31.31
CA ASN A 120 -19.54 7.29 -31.54
C ASN A 120 -20.80 6.56 -31.02
N PRO A 121 -20.89 5.22 -31.09
CA PRO A 121 -21.98 4.49 -30.46
C PRO A 121 -22.04 4.71 -28.95
N VAL A 122 -20.89 4.83 -28.25
CA VAL A 122 -20.89 5.11 -26.81
C VAL A 122 -21.50 6.48 -26.52
N PHE A 123 -21.13 7.52 -27.26
CA PHE A 123 -21.74 8.85 -27.07
C PHE A 123 -23.22 8.89 -27.46
N THR A 124 -23.62 8.09 -28.46
CA THR A 124 -25.03 7.93 -28.84
C THR A 124 -25.81 7.22 -27.73
N PHE A 125 -25.22 6.20 -27.10
CA PHE A 125 -25.80 5.53 -25.93
C PHE A 125 -25.94 6.48 -24.75
N LEU A 126 -24.91 7.30 -24.46
CA LEU A 126 -24.98 8.31 -23.40
C LEU A 126 -26.12 9.30 -23.65
N SER A 127 -26.30 9.81 -24.87
CA SER A 127 -27.35 10.80 -25.16
C SER A 127 -28.75 10.20 -25.33
N SER A 128 -28.86 9.03 -25.96
CA SER A 128 -30.16 8.47 -26.37
C SER A 128 -30.72 7.49 -25.33
N ASP A 129 -29.88 6.61 -24.79
CA ASP A 129 -30.33 5.59 -23.84
C ASP A 129 -30.27 6.11 -22.38
N LEU A 130 -29.26 6.92 -22.04
CA LEU A 130 -29.09 7.49 -20.69
C LEU A 130 -29.52 8.96 -20.56
N HIS A 131 -29.93 9.63 -21.65
CA HIS A 131 -30.38 11.02 -21.66
C HIS A 131 -29.33 12.05 -21.16
N VAL A 132 -28.04 11.72 -21.25
CA VAL A 132 -26.95 12.61 -20.88
C VAL A 132 -26.80 13.70 -21.94
N PRO A 133 -26.93 15.00 -21.60
CA PRO A 133 -26.74 16.06 -22.57
C PRO A 133 -25.27 16.19 -22.98
N ASP A 134 -25.03 16.64 -24.22
CA ASP A 134 -23.70 16.69 -24.82
C ASP A 134 -22.67 17.47 -23.99
N ASN A 135 -23.10 18.55 -23.34
CA ASN A 135 -22.24 19.36 -22.45
C ASN A 135 -21.80 18.62 -21.17
N ALA A 136 -22.45 17.50 -20.83
CA ALA A 136 -22.18 16.72 -19.64
C ALA A 136 -21.40 15.43 -19.90
N PHE A 137 -21.12 15.08 -21.17
CA PHE A 137 -20.28 13.91 -21.52
C PHE A 137 -18.95 13.91 -20.78
N ARG A 138 -18.30 15.07 -20.71
CA ARG A 138 -17.04 15.26 -19.98
C ARG A 138 -17.13 14.75 -18.54
N ARG A 139 -18.23 15.04 -17.83
CA ARG A 139 -18.40 14.66 -16.42
C ARG A 139 -18.53 13.14 -16.27
N VAL A 140 -19.31 12.50 -17.12
CA VAL A 140 -19.56 11.05 -17.11
C VAL A 140 -18.27 10.29 -17.46
N VAL A 141 -17.61 10.68 -18.56
CA VAL A 141 -16.38 10.02 -19.02
C VAL A 141 -15.23 10.19 -18.02
N LYS A 142 -15.07 11.36 -17.39
CA LYS A 142 -14.05 11.54 -16.33
C LYS A 142 -14.28 10.63 -15.13
N LYS A 143 -15.54 10.35 -14.80
CA LYS A 143 -15.92 9.46 -13.69
C LYS A 143 -15.65 8.00 -14.04
N CYS A 144 -15.97 7.58 -15.26
CA CYS A 144 -15.73 6.22 -15.75
C CYS A 144 -15.20 6.19 -17.20
N PRO A 145 -13.87 6.32 -17.40
CA PRO A 145 -13.25 6.27 -18.73
C PRO A 145 -13.51 4.96 -19.47
N ARG A 146 -13.75 3.85 -18.74
CA ARG A 146 -14.01 2.52 -19.29
C ARG A 146 -15.25 2.44 -20.18
N LEU A 147 -16.16 3.41 -20.08
CA LEU A 147 -17.31 3.51 -20.98
C LEU A 147 -16.87 3.59 -22.44
N LEU A 148 -15.77 4.30 -22.73
CA LEU A 148 -15.28 4.53 -24.10
C LEU A 148 -14.68 3.29 -24.77
N ILE A 149 -14.34 2.25 -24.00
CA ILE A 149 -13.77 0.98 -24.51
C ILE A 149 -14.75 -0.19 -24.40
N SER A 150 -15.97 0.06 -23.90
CA SER A 150 -17.00 -0.95 -23.70
C SER A 150 -17.91 -1.00 -24.93
N THR A 151 -18.27 -2.21 -25.37
CA THR A 151 -19.20 -2.37 -26.50
C THR A 151 -20.62 -1.99 -26.08
N VAL A 152 -21.30 -1.23 -26.93
CA VAL A 152 -22.68 -0.80 -26.62
C VAL A 152 -23.63 -1.99 -26.62
N GLU A 153 -23.48 -2.89 -27.60
CA GLU A 153 -24.41 -4.00 -27.83
C GLU A 153 -24.21 -5.15 -26.83
N ASP A 154 -22.97 -5.53 -26.52
CA ASP A 154 -22.71 -6.69 -25.65
C ASP A 154 -22.49 -6.34 -24.18
N GLN A 155 -22.13 -5.08 -23.87
CA GLN A 155 -21.82 -4.67 -22.50
C GLN A 155 -22.78 -3.60 -21.97
N LEU A 156 -22.85 -2.42 -22.60
CA LEU A 156 -23.56 -1.28 -22.02
C LEU A 156 -25.09 -1.45 -22.02
N LYS A 157 -25.69 -1.84 -23.15
CA LYS A 157 -27.14 -2.05 -23.26
C LYS A 157 -27.63 -3.24 -22.42
N PRO A 158 -26.97 -4.41 -22.43
CA PRO A 158 -27.36 -5.52 -21.55
C PRO A 158 -27.28 -5.15 -20.08
N ALA A 159 -26.22 -4.44 -19.65
CA ALA A 159 -26.10 -3.95 -18.29
C ALA A 159 -27.22 -2.96 -17.92
N LEU A 160 -27.49 -1.98 -18.77
CA LEU A 160 -28.57 -1.02 -18.55
C LEU A 160 -29.93 -1.72 -18.41
N PHE A 161 -30.25 -2.63 -19.34
CA PHE A 161 -31.51 -3.35 -19.33
C PHE A 161 -31.66 -4.25 -18.09
N TYR A 162 -30.57 -4.92 -17.69
CA TYR A 162 -30.56 -5.71 -16.47
C TYR A 162 -30.78 -4.84 -15.22
N LEU A 163 -30.10 -3.70 -15.12
CA LEU A 163 -30.26 -2.75 -14.01
C LEU A 163 -31.67 -2.17 -13.95
N GLN A 164 -32.26 -1.80 -15.10
CA GLN A 164 -33.65 -1.37 -15.18
C GLN A 164 -34.63 -2.44 -14.69
N ARG A 165 -34.39 -3.71 -15.06
CA ARG A 165 -35.18 -4.86 -14.56
C ARG A 165 -35.05 -5.07 -13.05
N LEU A 166 -33.89 -4.76 -12.47
CA LEU A 166 -33.70 -4.77 -11.02
C LEU A 166 -34.38 -3.59 -10.31
N GLY A 167 -34.80 -2.56 -11.04
CA GLY A 167 -35.51 -1.41 -10.50
C GLY A 167 -34.74 -0.09 -10.48
N PHE A 168 -33.56 -0.01 -11.13
CA PHE A 168 -32.86 1.25 -11.32
C PHE A 168 -33.60 2.12 -12.35
N LYS A 169 -34.42 3.05 -11.85
CA LYS A 169 -35.23 3.96 -12.68
C LYS A 169 -34.55 5.30 -12.94
N ASP A 170 -33.65 5.70 -12.06
CA ASP A 170 -32.93 6.97 -12.15
C ASP A 170 -31.70 6.80 -13.05
N LEU A 171 -31.88 7.18 -14.32
CA LEU A 171 -30.84 7.12 -15.34
C LEU A 171 -29.74 8.16 -15.10
N ASP A 172 -30.08 9.31 -14.51
CA ASP A 172 -29.10 10.34 -14.14
C ASP A 172 -28.17 9.84 -13.04
N ALA A 173 -28.71 9.17 -12.02
CA ALA A 173 -27.89 8.53 -10.98
C ALA A 173 -26.95 7.48 -11.58
N LEU A 174 -27.44 6.63 -12.49
CA LEU A 174 -26.60 5.64 -13.19
C LEU A 174 -25.50 6.31 -14.04
N ALA A 175 -25.79 7.42 -14.71
CA ALA A 175 -24.81 8.11 -15.55
C ALA A 175 -23.75 8.87 -14.73
N TYR A 176 -24.15 9.56 -13.65
CA TYR A 176 -23.27 10.49 -12.93
C TYR A 176 -22.68 9.94 -11.63
N GLN A 177 -23.39 9.06 -10.94
CA GLN A 177 -22.98 8.53 -9.64
C GLN A 177 -22.33 7.16 -9.78
N ASP A 178 -23.02 6.24 -10.48
CA ASP A 178 -22.65 4.82 -10.58
C ASP A 178 -22.39 4.29 -12.01
N PRO A 179 -21.68 5.02 -12.90
CA PRO A 179 -21.46 4.57 -14.29
C PRO A 179 -20.64 3.27 -14.40
N VAL A 180 -19.95 2.88 -13.32
CA VAL A 180 -19.19 1.62 -13.26
C VAL A 180 -20.10 0.38 -13.40
N LEU A 181 -21.38 0.49 -13.04
CA LEU A 181 -22.34 -0.61 -13.15
C LEU A 181 -22.65 -0.94 -14.62
N LEU A 182 -22.62 0.05 -15.50
CA LEU A 182 -22.89 -0.11 -16.93
C LEU A 182 -21.76 -0.85 -17.65
N VAL A 183 -20.52 -0.68 -17.18
CA VAL A 183 -19.33 -1.38 -17.72
C VAL A 183 -19.06 -2.72 -17.01
N SER A 184 -19.95 -3.16 -16.11
CA SER A 184 -19.82 -4.42 -15.38
C SER A 184 -20.59 -5.54 -16.10
N SER A 185 -19.93 -6.68 -16.32
CA SER A 185 -20.58 -7.85 -16.92
C SER A 185 -21.80 -8.30 -16.11
N VAL A 186 -22.94 -8.45 -16.77
CA VAL A 186 -24.18 -8.95 -16.14
C VAL A 186 -23.97 -10.36 -15.62
N GLU A 187 -23.41 -11.24 -16.45
CA GLU A 187 -23.26 -12.66 -16.17
C GLU A 187 -22.16 -12.97 -15.17
N HIS A 188 -21.02 -12.28 -15.27
CA HIS A 188 -19.84 -12.59 -14.48
C HIS A 188 -19.67 -11.69 -13.25
N THR A 189 -20.36 -10.55 -13.19
CA THR A 189 -20.21 -9.59 -12.08
C THR A 189 -21.50 -9.31 -11.33
N LEU A 190 -22.57 -8.90 -12.02
CA LEU A 190 -23.80 -8.44 -11.35
C LEU A 190 -24.65 -9.60 -10.81
N ILE A 191 -24.93 -10.61 -11.64
CA ILE A 191 -25.71 -11.80 -11.24
C ILE A 191 -25.03 -12.56 -10.09
N PRO A 192 -23.72 -12.87 -10.13
CA PRO A 192 -23.06 -13.60 -9.05
C PRO A 192 -23.14 -12.88 -7.70
N LYS A 193 -23.06 -11.55 -7.68
CA LYS A 193 -23.19 -10.76 -6.43
C LYS A 193 -24.61 -10.81 -5.87
N LEU A 194 -25.62 -10.76 -6.74
CA LEU A 194 -27.01 -10.93 -6.31
C LEU A 194 -27.26 -12.35 -5.77
N ARG A 195 -26.80 -13.39 -6.49
CA ARG A 195 -26.90 -14.79 -6.06
C ARG A 195 -26.17 -15.06 -4.75
N PHE A 196 -25.05 -14.38 -4.54
CA PHE A 196 -24.31 -14.49 -3.29
C PHE A 196 -25.14 -13.95 -2.11
N LEU A 197 -25.78 -12.78 -2.25
CA LEU A 197 -26.70 -12.28 -1.21
C LEU A 197 -27.86 -13.25 -0.96
N GLU A 198 -28.40 -13.88 -2.01
CA GLU A 198 -29.42 -14.92 -1.87
C GLU A 198 -28.90 -16.15 -1.10
N SER A 199 -27.66 -16.58 -1.39
CA SER A 199 -27.04 -17.73 -0.73
C SER A 199 -26.76 -17.53 0.77
N ILE A 200 -26.63 -16.29 1.21
CA ILE A 200 -26.46 -15.94 2.64
C ILE A 200 -27.78 -16.03 3.41
N GLY A 201 -28.92 -16.03 2.70
CA GLY A 201 -30.25 -16.18 3.29
C GLY A 201 -31.20 -15.00 3.04
N PHE A 202 -30.81 -13.99 2.25
CA PHE A 202 -31.77 -12.95 1.84
C PHE A 202 -32.68 -13.48 0.74
N SER A 203 -33.97 -13.16 0.79
CA SER A 203 -34.82 -13.38 -0.39
C SER A 203 -34.35 -12.49 -1.55
N ARG A 204 -34.62 -12.91 -2.79
CA ARG A 204 -34.31 -12.12 -3.98
C ARG A 204 -34.85 -10.69 -3.91
N SER A 205 -36.05 -10.52 -3.35
CA SER A 205 -36.67 -9.20 -3.16
C SER A 205 -35.90 -8.31 -2.18
N GLU A 206 -35.38 -8.89 -1.09
CA GLU A 206 -34.60 -8.17 -0.08
C GLU A 206 -33.22 -7.79 -0.61
N ALA A 207 -32.55 -8.73 -1.29
CA ALA A 207 -31.25 -8.46 -1.91
C ALA A 207 -31.35 -7.34 -2.96
N ILE A 208 -32.39 -7.35 -3.81
CA ILE A 208 -32.67 -6.26 -4.74
C ILE A 208 -32.92 -4.94 -3.99
N GLY A 209 -33.74 -4.97 -2.93
CA GLY A 209 -34.00 -3.79 -2.11
C GLY A 209 -32.74 -3.20 -1.47
N MET A 210 -31.81 -4.05 -1.02
CA MET A 210 -30.50 -3.62 -0.49
C MET A 210 -29.66 -2.95 -1.57
N ILE A 211 -29.60 -3.53 -2.77
CA ILE A 211 -28.82 -3.01 -3.89
C ILE A 211 -29.37 -1.66 -4.37
N LEU A 212 -30.68 -1.50 -4.46
CA LEU A 212 -31.28 -0.21 -4.86
C LEU A 212 -30.98 0.90 -3.85
N ARG A 213 -30.89 0.58 -2.55
CA ARG A 213 -30.48 1.53 -1.52
C ARG A 213 -28.97 1.77 -1.46
N CYS A 214 -28.17 0.80 -1.91
CA CYS A 214 -26.71 0.86 -1.89
C CYS A 214 -26.11 0.20 -3.16
N PRO A 215 -26.08 0.93 -4.29
CA PRO A 215 -25.60 0.38 -5.56
C PRO A 215 -24.12 -0.06 -5.51
N ALA A 216 -23.33 0.54 -4.62
CA ALA A 216 -21.94 0.20 -4.36
C ALA A 216 -21.72 -1.29 -4.01
N LEU A 217 -22.74 -2.01 -3.52
CA LEU A 217 -22.67 -3.46 -3.29
C LEU A 217 -22.25 -4.22 -4.55
N PHE A 218 -22.65 -3.78 -5.74
CA PHE A 218 -22.23 -4.39 -6.99
C PHE A 218 -20.78 -4.09 -7.37
N THR A 219 -20.09 -3.20 -6.67
CA THR A 219 -18.68 -2.88 -6.91
C THR A 219 -17.73 -3.69 -6.02
N PHE A 220 -18.21 -4.23 -4.90
CA PHE A 220 -17.39 -4.98 -3.96
C PHE A 220 -17.14 -6.43 -4.41
N SER A 221 -15.99 -6.98 -4.02
CA SER A 221 -15.64 -8.39 -4.27
C SER A 221 -16.34 -9.32 -3.29
N ILE A 222 -16.82 -10.47 -3.76
CA ILE A 222 -17.43 -11.49 -2.90
C ILE A 222 -16.39 -12.04 -1.92
N GLU A 223 -15.25 -12.50 -2.43
CA GLU A 223 -14.18 -13.11 -1.63
C GLU A 223 -13.48 -12.10 -0.72
N ASN A 224 -13.13 -10.94 -1.26
CA ASN A 224 -12.25 -10.00 -0.54
C ASN A 224 -13.00 -8.96 0.30
N ASN A 225 -14.33 -8.87 0.18
CA ASN A 225 -15.12 -7.88 0.93
C ASN A 225 -16.33 -8.51 1.62
N PHE A 226 -17.22 -9.15 0.87
CA PHE A 226 -18.45 -9.68 1.47
C PHE A 226 -18.18 -10.78 2.50
N LYS A 227 -17.48 -11.85 2.12
CA LYS A 227 -17.19 -12.99 3.01
C LYS A 227 -16.52 -12.58 4.32
N PRO A 228 -15.35 -11.91 4.34
CA PRO A 228 -14.66 -11.60 5.60
C PRO A 228 -15.49 -10.68 6.52
N LYS A 229 -16.28 -9.78 5.96
CA LYS A 229 -17.15 -8.89 6.75
C LYS A 229 -18.38 -9.61 7.28
N LEU A 230 -18.94 -10.54 6.52
CA LEU A 230 -20.03 -11.39 6.96
C LEU A 230 -19.56 -12.35 8.06
N ASP A 231 -18.40 -12.98 7.89
CA ASP A 231 -17.81 -13.89 8.88
C ASP A 231 -17.62 -13.17 10.21
N TYR A 232 -17.02 -11.96 10.18
CA TYR A 232 -16.90 -11.15 11.39
C TYR A 232 -18.26 -10.76 11.98
N PHE A 233 -19.23 -10.39 11.14
CA PHE A 233 -20.57 -10.01 11.59
C PHE A 233 -21.30 -11.15 12.28
N MET A 234 -21.18 -12.37 11.75
CA MET A 234 -21.88 -13.55 12.26
C MET A 234 -21.15 -14.18 13.46
N CYS A 235 -19.82 -14.27 13.42
CA CYS A 235 -19.05 -14.95 14.46
C CYS A 235 -18.73 -14.04 15.66
N GLU A 236 -18.32 -12.80 15.40
CA GLU A 236 -17.79 -11.91 16.44
C GLU A 236 -18.86 -10.94 16.95
N ILE A 237 -19.56 -10.25 16.04
CA ILE A 237 -20.67 -9.35 16.41
C ILE A 237 -21.92 -10.16 16.82
N LYS A 238 -22.03 -11.42 16.38
CA LYS A 238 -23.21 -12.28 16.57
C LYS A 238 -24.51 -11.60 16.10
N GLY A 239 -24.40 -10.81 15.05
CA GLY A 239 -25.49 -10.01 14.53
C GLY A 239 -26.50 -10.83 13.72
N LYS A 240 -27.73 -10.32 13.61
CA LYS A 240 -28.78 -10.94 12.79
C LYS A 240 -28.74 -10.40 11.36
N LEU A 241 -29.04 -11.23 10.37
CA LEU A 241 -29.07 -10.83 8.96
C LEU A 241 -30.01 -9.64 8.69
N GLU A 242 -31.09 -9.50 9.47
CA GLU A 242 -32.01 -8.36 9.39
C GLU A 242 -31.27 -7.01 9.56
N ASN A 243 -30.25 -6.96 10.42
CA ASN A 243 -29.47 -5.74 10.64
C ASN A 243 -28.67 -5.35 9.38
N LEU A 244 -28.17 -6.34 8.63
CA LEU A 244 -27.47 -6.09 7.36
C LEU A 244 -28.44 -5.66 6.26
N LYS A 245 -29.67 -6.19 6.26
CA LYS A 245 -30.73 -5.76 5.35
C LYS A 245 -31.13 -4.31 5.60
N GLU A 246 -31.28 -3.89 6.85
CA GLU A 246 -31.55 -2.51 7.23
C GLU A 246 -30.37 -1.57 6.93
N PHE A 247 -29.13 -2.09 7.07
CA PHE A 247 -27.90 -1.31 6.90
C PHE A 247 -26.90 -1.95 5.92
N PRO A 248 -27.21 -2.00 4.61
CA PRO A 248 -26.33 -2.59 3.60
C PRO A 248 -24.98 -1.87 3.47
N GLN A 249 -24.90 -0.60 3.88
CA GLN A 249 -23.66 0.18 3.87
C GLN A 249 -22.57 -0.41 4.77
N TYR A 250 -22.90 -1.38 5.65
CA TYR A 250 -21.92 -2.16 6.40
C TYR A 250 -20.75 -2.65 5.51
N PHE A 251 -21.06 -3.17 4.31
CA PHE A 251 -20.04 -3.67 3.38
C PHE A 251 -19.16 -2.57 2.75
N ALA A 252 -19.53 -1.30 2.89
CA ALA A 252 -18.70 -0.17 2.44
C ALA A 252 -17.63 0.23 3.46
N PHE A 253 -17.82 -0.05 4.75
CA PHE A 253 -16.86 0.34 5.79
C PHE A 253 -15.68 -0.64 5.88
N SER A 254 -14.50 -0.14 6.21
CA SER A 254 -13.31 -0.97 6.41
C SER A 254 -13.48 -1.90 7.61
N LEU A 255 -13.23 -3.19 7.40
CA LEU A 255 -13.30 -4.20 8.47
C LEU A 255 -12.29 -3.90 9.58
N GLU A 256 -11.04 -3.68 9.22
CA GLU A 256 -9.93 -3.49 10.17
C GLU A 256 -9.88 -2.07 10.74
N LYS A 257 -10.18 -1.04 9.93
CA LYS A 257 -10.01 0.35 10.37
C LYS A 257 -11.24 0.94 11.06
N ARG A 258 -12.44 0.35 10.87
CA ARG A 258 -13.69 0.96 11.37
C ARG A 258 -14.64 -0.01 12.04
N ILE A 259 -14.91 -1.17 11.43
CA ILE A 259 -15.88 -2.13 12.00
C ILE A 259 -15.32 -2.77 13.28
N LYS A 260 -14.16 -3.43 13.21
CA LYS A 260 -13.53 -4.10 14.35
C LYS A 260 -13.23 -3.14 15.52
N PRO A 261 -12.56 -2.00 15.32
CA PRO A 261 -12.18 -1.14 16.45
C PRO A 261 -13.40 -0.56 17.17
N ARG A 262 -14.45 -0.19 16.43
CA ARG A 262 -15.67 0.38 17.03
C ARG A 262 -16.53 -0.69 17.70
N HIS A 263 -16.61 -1.88 17.13
CA HIS A 263 -17.28 -3.00 17.78
C HIS A 263 -16.58 -3.37 19.11
N LEU A 264 -15.25 -3.54 19.09
CA LEU A 264 -14.47 -3.87 20.30
C LEU A 264 -14.61 -2.79 21.39
N LYS A 265 -14.47 -1.50 21.04
CA LYS A 265 -14.69 -0.40 21.99
C LYS A 265 -16.10 -0.35 22.57
N SER A 266 -17.12 -0.71 21.78
CA SER A 266 -18.50 -0.79 22.27
C SER A 266 -18.66 -1.95 23.26
N MET A 267 -18.06 -3.10 22.94
CA MET A 267 -18.08 -4.30 23.79
C MET A 267 -17.31 -4.11 25.09
N GLU A 268 -16.17 -3.41 25.09
CA GLU A 268 -15.40 -3.05 26.30
C GLU A 268 -16.25 -2.24 27.28
N ARG A 269 -17.20 -1.45 26.78
CA ARG A 269 -18.16 -0.70 27.59
C ARG A 269 -19.49 -1.41 27.82
N GLY A 270 -19.63 -2.66 27.36
CA GLY A 270 -20.88 -3.44 27.47
C GLY A 270 -22.06 -2.85 26.70
N LEU A 271 -21.80 -2.09 25.62
CA LEU A 271 -22.82 -1.42 24.82
C LEU A 271 -23.09 -2.18 23.51
N GLU A 272 -24.34 -2.60 23.31
CA GLU A 272 -24.81 -3.09 22.01
C GLU A 272 -25.38 -1.93 21.19
N LEU A 273 -24.57 -1.37 20.28
CA LEU A 273 -24.99 -0.28 19.40
C LEU A 273 -25.52 -0.80 18.05
N PRO A 274 -26.63 -0.23 17.53
CA PRO A 274 -27.06 -0.49 16.16
C PRO A 274 -25.96 -0.16 15.14
N LEU A 275 -25.80 -0.99 14.10
CA LEU A 275 -24.74 -0.84 13.08
C LEU A 275 -24.68 0.57 12.48
N ALA A 276 -25.84 1.17 12.22
CA ALA A 276 -25.91 2.50 11.64
C ALA A 276 -25.29 3.56 12.56
N LEU A 277 -25.57 3.51 13.86
CA LEU A 277 -25.01 4.45 14.84
C LEU A 277 -23.52 4.20 15.08
N MET A 278 -23.13 2.92 15.13
CA MET A 278 -21.74 2.53 15.31
C MET A 278 -20.86 2.97 14.13
N LEU A 279 -21.36 2.86 12.89
CA LEU A 279 -20.52 3.01 11.69
C LEU A 279 -20.68 4.33 10.96
N LYS A 280 -21.85 4.98 10.96
CA LYS A 280 -22.04 6.26 10.24
C LYS A 280 -21.45 7.47 10.99
N SER A 281 -21.45 7.42 12.32
CA SER A 281 -20.93 8.50 13.17
C SER A 281 -19.48 8.86 12.86
N THR A 282 -19.11 10.13 13.02
CA THR A 282 -17.69 10.53 13.02
C THR A 282 -16.96 9.90 14.21
N ASP A 283 -15.61 9.96 14.25
CA ASP A 283 -14.88 9.41 15.39
C ASP A 283 -15.21 10.16 16.69
N GLU A 284 -15.37 11.48 16.63
CA GLU A 284 -15.78 12.31 17.78
C GLU A 284 -17.20 11.99 18.26
N GLU A 285 -18.17 11.88 17.33
CA GLU A 285 -19.54 11.50 17.65
C GLU A 285 -19.62 10.09 18.25
N PHE A 286 -18.80 9.16 17.74
CA PHE A 286 -18.73 7.79 18.26
C PHE A 286 -18.18 7.76 19.68
N GLU A 287 -17.11 8.51 19.97
CA GLU A 287 -16.57 8.62 21.33
C GLU A 287 -17.56 9.30 22.28
N GLN A 288 -18.30 10.31 21.82
CA GLN A 288 -19.37 10.93 22.60
C GLN A 288 -20.52 9.95 22.88
N LEU A 289 -20.92 9.13 21.91
CA LEU A 289 -21.91 8.07 22.11
C LEU A 289 -21.44 7.08 23.18
N LEU A 290 -20.17 6.70 23.18
CA LEU A 290 -19.60 5.83 24.21
C LEU A 290 -19.61 6.48 25.61
N LEU A 291 -19.52 7.81 25.71
CA LEU A 291 -19.54 8.55 26.97
C LEU A 291 -20.95 8.84 27.51
N GLN A 292 -21.96 8.91 26.64
CA GLN A 292 -23.34 9.25 27.01
C GLN A 292 -24.22 8.03 27.30
N THR A 293 -23.76 6.81 26.98
CA THR A 293 -24.56 5.59 27.14
C THR A 293 -24.08 4.81 28.37
N GLU A 294 -24.88 4.76 29.44
CA GLU A 294 -24.58 3.89 30.59
C GLU A 294 -24.77 2.41 30.24
N PRO A 295 -23.93 1.50 30.78
CA PRO A 295 -24.03 0.07 30.52
C PRO A 295 -25.35 -0.49 31.07
N SER A 296 -26.13 -1.17 30.22
CA SER A 296 -27.35 -1.85 30.66
C SER A 296 -27.03 -3.11 31.48
N PRO A 297 -27.66 -3.33 32.65
CA PRO A 297 -27.55 -4.59 33.36
C PRO A 297 -28.32 -5.69 32.62
N VAL A 298 -27.75 -6.88 32.67
CA VAL A 298 -28.15 -8.11 31.96
C VAL A 298 -29.64 -8.43 32.08
N GLY A 299 -30.29 -8.52 30.91
CA GLY A 299 -31.36 -9.47 30.57
C GLY A 299 -32.75 -9.27 31.18
N TYR A 300 -33.69 -8.70 30.42
CA TYR A 300 -35.04 -9.23 30.19
C TYR A 300 -35.66 -8.59 28.94
N VAL A 301 -36.33 -9.41 28.14
CA VAL A 301 -37.10 -9.03 26.94
C VAL A 301 -38.29 -8.14 27.34
N CYS A 302 -38.53 -7.00 26.68
CA CYS A 302 -39.86 -6.58 26.18
C CYS A 302 -39.87 -5.30 25.33
N ARG A 303 -40.93 -5.22 24.51
CA ARG A 303 -41.26 -4.27 23.44
C ARG A 303 -41.50 -2.83 23.91
N GLY A 304 -41.22 -1.87 23.03
CA GLY A 304 -42.13 -0.76 22.70
C GLY A 304 -42.08 0.53 23.53
N THR A 305 -41.86 1.64 22.82
CA THR A 305 -42.39 3.01 23.01
C THR A 305 -41.84 3.97 24.09
N SER A 306 -41.22 5.06 23.60
CA SER A 306 -41.49 6.50 23.84
C SER A 306 -41.33 7.17 25.23
N TYR A 307 -40.42 8.16 25.26
CA TYR A 307 -40.34 9.44 26.00
C TYR A 307 -40.37 9.54 27.55
N ALA A 308 -39.42 10.37 28.02
CA ALA A 308 -39.53 11.46 29.01
C ALA A 308 -38.69 11.36 30.31
N LEU A 309 -38.04 12.50 30.60
CA LEU A 309 -37.19 12.85 31.74
C LEU A 309 -37.91 12.78 33.09
N THR A 310 -37.21 12.30 34.14
CA THR A 310 -37.11 12.92 35.50
C THR A 310 -36.25 12.06 36.45
N SER A 311 -35.32 12.69 37.17
CA SER A 311 -34.58 12.18 38.36
C SER A 311 -35.30 12.58 39.67
N PRO A 312 -34.78 12.33 40.90
CA PRO A 312 -33.98 11.21 41.43
C PRO A 312 -34.56 10.64 42.77
N GLY A 313 -34.07 9.49 43.24
CA GLY A 313 -34.38 8.96 44.58
C GLY A 313 -33.24 8.16 45.21
N PHE A 314 -32.70 8.69 46.30
CA PHE A 314 -31.61 8.19 47.15
C PHE A 314 -31.89 6.85 47.86
N GLY A 315 -30.83 6.08 48.14
CA GLY A 315 -30.79 5.04 49.19
C GLY A 315 -29.77 3.93 48.88
N SER A 316 -28.49 4.05 49.26
CA SER A 316 -27.92 3.68 50.57
C SER A 316 -27.53 2.20 50.72
N PHE A 317 -26.20 1.97 50.68
CA PHE A 317 -25.39 1.08 51.52
C PHE A 317 -25.75 -0.41 51.69
N ARG A 318 -24.83 -1.31 51.31
CA ARG A 318 -23.95 -1.99 52.29
C ARG A 318 -22.82 -2.84 51.67
N HIS A 319 -21.65 -2.68 52.31
CA HIS A 319 -20.42 -3.46 52.28
C HIS A 319 -20.57 -4.98 52.46
N GLN A 320 -19.69 -5.75 51.81
CA GLN A 320 -18.93 -6.91 52.35
C GLN A 320 -17.97 -7.41 51.24
N LEU A 321 -16.69 -7.02 51.17
CA LEU A 321 -15.48 -7.45 51.91
C LEU A 321 -15.08 -8.94 51.79
N TYR A 322 -13.89 -9.11 51.19
CA TYR A 322 -12.88 -10.19 51.28
C TYR A 322 -13.08 -11.53 50.55
N HIS A 323 -12.23 -11.80 49.56
CA HIS A 323 -10.98 -12.55 49.81
C HIS A 323 -9.96 -12.41 48.65
N GLN A 324 -8.75 -11.95 49.00
CA GLN A 324 -7.53 -12.04 48.19
C GLN A 324 -6.96 -13.46 48.29
N SER A 325 -6.47 -13.97 47.16
CA SER A 325 -5.40 -14.98 47.12
C SER A 325 -4.47 -14.63 45.97
N SER A 326 -3.24 -14.26 46.33
CA SER A 326 -2.16 -13.85 45.44
C SER A 326 -1.58 -15.03 44.66
N SER A 327 -1.62 -14.93 43.34
CA SER A 327 -0.62 -15.54 42.46
C SER A 327 0.04 -14.37 41.73
N VAL A 328 1.36 -14.24 41.86
CA VAL A 328 2.15 -13.29 41.06
C VAL A 328 2.00 -13.72 39.60
N VAL A 329 1.10 -13.04 38.89
CA VAL A 329 1.02 -13.11 37.44
C VAL A 329 2.23 -12.33 36.95
N GLU A 330 3.22 -13.02 36.37
CA GLU A 330 4.21 -12.34 35.54
C GLU A 330 3.42 -11.66 34.42
N GLU A 331 3.24 -10.35 34.51
CA GLU A 331 2.67 -9.54 33.44
C GLU A 331 3.59 -9.66 32.22
N GLU A 332 3.26 -10.56 31.30
CA GLU A 332 3.86 -10.61 29.96
C GLU A 332 3.48 -9.33 29.22
N LEU A 333 4.29 -8.28 29.42
CA LEU A 333 4.16 -7.03 28.69
C LEU A 333 4.62 -7.25 27.25
N ASP A 334 3.70 -6.99 26.31
CA ASP A 334 3.96 -7.05 24.88
C ASP A 334 5.17 -6.16 24.46
N PRO A 335 6.18 -6.69 23.73
CA PRO A 335 7.39 -5.96 23.37
C PRO A 335 7.17 -4.62 22.66
N PHE A 336 6.09 -4.51 21.87
CA PHE A 336 5.73 -3.27 21.18
C PHE A 336 5.15 -2.24 22.14
N SER A 337 4.33 -2.69 23.08
CA SER A 337 3.78 -1.85 24.15
C SER A 337 4.88 -1.26 25.04
N LEU A 338 5.96 -2.01 25.28
CA LEU A 338 7.09 -1.56 26.10
C LEU A 338 7.83 -0.33 25.54
N VAL A 339 7.79 -0.12 24.22
CA VAL A 339 8.46 1.00 23.54
C VAL A 339 7.49 1.93 22.80
N ALA A 340 6.18 1.79 23.02
CA ALA A 340 5.14 2.49 22.25
C ALA A 340 5.28 4.03 22.32
N ASP A 341 5.57 4.58 23.50
CA ASP A 341 5.75 6.03 23.67
C ASP A 341 6.98 6.54 22.90
N GLU A 342 8.09 5.79 22.93
CA GLU A 342 9.29 6.14 22.16
C GLU A 342 9.08 5.99 20.66
N LEU A 343 8.32 4.99 20.21
CA LEU A 343 7.92 4.83 18.81
C LEU A 343 7.08 6.01 18.32
N SER A 344 6.19 6.54 19.16
CA SER A 344 5.40 7.75 18.84
C SER A 344 6.31 8.97 18.65
N LEU A 345 7.30 9.15 19.54
CA LEU A 345 8.30 10.22 19.42
C LEU A 345 9.14 10.07 18.13
N LEU A 346 9.63 8.86 17.85
CA LEU A 346 10.39 8.52 16.65
C LEU A 346 9.58 8.81 15.38
N SER A 347 8.31 8.44 15.36
CA SER A 347 7.41 8.69 14.22
C SER A 347 7.19 10.18 13.97
N ASN A 348 7.04 10.98 15.04
CA ASN A 348 6.96 12.44 14.93
C ASN A 348 8.27 13.04 14.42
N LYS A 349 9.42 12.54 14.88
CA LYS A 349 10.73 13.02 14.45
C LYS A 349 11.02 12.69 12.98
N LEU A 350 10.71 11.46 12.54
CA LEU A 350 10.82 11.05 11.14
C LEU A 350 10.06 12.00 10.22
N ARG A 351 8.79 12.31 10.55
CA ARG A 351 8.00 13.30 9.78
C ARG A 351 8.68 14.66 9.69
N ALA A 352 9.29 15.14 10.78
CA ALA A 352 10.00 16.41 10.78
C ALA A 352 11.30 16.37 9.94
N MET A 353 11.96 15.22 9.81
CA MET A 353 13.21 15.08 9.06
C MET A 353 13.02 14.98 7.55
N VAL A 354 11.85 14.50 7.09
CA VAL A 354 11.56 14.26 5.67
C VAL A 354 10.87 15.44 4.97
N VAL A 355 10.78 16.60 5.63
CA VAL A 355 10.27 17.83 5.03
C VAL A 355 11.18 18.28 3.89
N ALA A 356 10.59 18.66 2.77
CA ALA A 356 11.28 19.20 1.60
C ALA A 356 10.66 20.52 1.14
N GLU A 357 11.48 21.42 0.58
CA GLU A 357 11.00 22.71 0.06
C GLU A 357 10.13 22.53 -1.19
N VAL A 358 10.41 21.51 -1.99
CA VAL A 358 9.63 21.17 -3.19
C VAL A 358 8.40 20.35 -2.76
N PRO A 359 7.15 20.87 -2.91
CA PRO A 359 5.96 20.23 -2.36
C PRO A 359 5.70 18.81 -2.87
N LYS A 360 6.07 18.54 -4.13
CA LYS A 360 5.93 17.22 -4.76
C LYS A 360 6.89 16.20 -4.14
N LEU A 361 8.11 16.61 -3.83
CA LEU A 361 9.10 15.76 -3.15
C LEU A 361 8.71 15.54 -1.67
N ALA A 362 8.24 16.59 -0.98
CA ALA A 362 7.75 16.47 0.39
C ALA A 362 6.60 15.46 0.51
N SER A 363 5.60 15.59 -0.37
CA SER A 363 4.45 14.67 -0.41
C SER A 363 4.85 13.22 -0.66
N ALA A 364 5.89 13.02 -1.48
CA ALA A 364 6.43 11.71 -1.85
C ALA A 364 7.25 11.09 -0.71
N ALA A 365 8.17 11.87 -0.13
CA ALA A 365 9.02 11.43 0.98
C ALA A 365 8.22 11.13 2.25
N GLU A 366 7.17 11.92 2.56
CA GLU A 366 6.28 11.70 3.70
C GLU A 366 5.32 10.53 3.53
N TYR A 367 5.14 10.01 2.31
CA TYR A 367 4.02 9.14 1.95
C TYR A 367 3.85 7.94 2.91
N PHE A 368 4.95 7.25 3.23
CA PHE A 368 4.96 6.09 4.12
C PHE A 368 5.20 6.41 5.61
N PHE A 369 5.36 7.68 5.97
CA PHE A 369 5.47 8.18 7.36
C PHE A 369 4.18 8.85 7.86
N LYS A 370 3.12 8.85 7.05
CA LYS A 370 1.80 9.32 7.46
C LYS A 370 1.16 8.33 8.44
N ARG A 371 0.47 8.87 9.46
CA ARG A 371 -0.27 8.06 10.44
C ARG A 371 -1.20 7.08 9.74
N GLY A 372 -1.12 5.81 10.10
CA GLY A 372 -1.93 4.73 9.54
C GLY A 372 -1.41 4.16 8.21
N VAL A 373 -0.26 4.64 7.71
CA VAL A 373 0.53 4.07 6.60
C VAL A 373 1.95 3.67 7.06
N GLU A 374 2.34 4.12 8.25
CA GLU A 374 3.51 3.63 8.97
C GLU A 374 3.41 2.09 9.10
N GLY A 375 4.51 1.39 8.81
CA GLY A 375 4.55 -0.07 8.81
C GLY A 375 4.44 -0.63 10.23
N LYS A 376 4.71 -1.93 10.41
CA LYS A 376 4.68 -2.59 11.73
C LYS A 376 5.73 -2.07 12.73
N GLN A 377 6.60 -1.12 12.32
CA GLN A 377 7.69 -0.54 13.12
C GLN A 377 8.56 -1.58 13.84
N PHE A 378 8.73 -2.75 13.23
CA PHE A 378 9.47 -3.87 13.79
C PHE A 378 10.96 -3.53 14.00
N ARG A 379 11.60 -2.88 13.02
CA ARG A 379 13.01 -2.50 13.10
C ARG A 379 13.27 -1.45 14.20
N PRO A 380 12.53 -0.32 14.27
CA PRO A 380 12.64 0.59 15.40
C PRO A 380 12.43 -0.09 16.76
N THR A 381 11.42 -0.96 16.89
CA THR A 381 11.14 -1.69 18.14
C THR A 381 12.36 -2.47 18.63
N ILE A 382 12.97 -3.27 17.73
CA ILE A 382 14.18 -4.03 18.04
C ILE A 382 15.30 -3.12 18.53
N LEU A 383 15.53 -1.99 17.87
CA LEU A 383 16.64 -1.09 18.20
C LEU A 383 16.44 -0.35 19.52
N LEU A 384 15.20 0.04 19.84
CA LEU A 384 14.86 0.68 21.11
C LEU A 384 14.98 -0.29 22.28
N LEU A 385 14.56 -1.54 22.10
CA LEU A 385 14.74 -2.61 23.08
C LEU A 385 16.23 -2.96 23.25
N MET A 386 16.98 -3.08 22.15
CA MET A 386 18.42 -3.32 22.17
C MET A 386 19.16 -2.21 22.91
N ALA A 387 18.80 -0.95 22.66
CA ALA A 387 19.40 0.19 23.35
C ALA A 387 19.23 0.12 24.87
N THR A 388 18.08 -0.35 25.36
CA THR A 388 17.86 -0.58 26.80
C THR A 388 18.56 -1.85 27.30
N ALA A 389 18.52 -2.94 26.52
CA ALA A 389 19.14 -4.22 26.87
C ALA A 389 20.68 -4.16 27.04
N LEU A 390 21.31 -3.14 26.44
CA LEU A 390 22.74 -2.86 26.51
C LEU A 390 23.10 -1.74 27.50
N ASN A 391 22.16 -1.25 28.30
CA ASN A 391 22.39 -0.18 29.28
C ASN A 391 23.10 -0.70 30.54
N VAL A 392 24.19 -1.46 30.37
CA VAL A 392 25.04 -1.94 31.46
C VAL A 392 26.24 -1.02 31.54
N ARG A 393 26.44 -0.37 32.69
CA ARG A 393 27.59 0.51 32.93
C ARG A 393 28.88 -0.30 32.77
N VAL A 394 29.72 0.07 31.80
CA VAL A 394 31.10 -0.43 31.74
C VAL A 394 31.84 0.16 32.95
N PRO A 395 32.54 -0.65 33.77
CA PRO A 395 33.33 -0.12 34.88
C PRO A 395 34.33 0.93 34.39
N GLU A 396 34.40 2.08 35.09
CA GLU A 396 35.18 3.29 34.78
C GLU A 396 36.69 3.07 34.53
N ALA A 397 37.22 1.86 34.71
CA ALA A 397 38.64 1.56 34.57
C ALA A 397 39.16 1.53 33.11
N LEU A 398 38.29 1.53 32.09
CA LEU A 398 38.68 1.52 30.67
C LEU A 398 38.22 2.76 29.88
N ALA A 399 37.47 3.67 30.50
CA ALA A 399 36.83 4.81 29.85
C ALA A 399 37.70 6.09 29.81
N ALA A 400 39.03 5.95 29.73
CA ALA A 400 39.95 7.09 29.82
C ALA A 400 39.94 8.03 28.59
N GLU A 401 39.18 7.74 27.53
CA GLU A 401 39.13 8.59 26.32
C GLU A 401 37.72 8.87 25.75
N SER A 402 36.65 8.32 26.33
CA SER A 402 35.28 8.63 25.89
C SER A 402 34.71 9.77 26.72
N ALA A 403 34.61 10.96 26.12
CA ALA A 403 33.95 12.14 26.70
C ALA A 403 32.65 11.76 27.43
N ASP A 404 32.41 12.36 28.60
CA ASP A 404 31.21 12.19 29.43
C ASP A 404 29.92 12.38 28.63
N ILE A 405 29.38 11.31 28.04
CA ILE A 405 28.07 11.32 27.38
C ILE A 405 27.02 11.16 28.47
N VAL A 406 26.25 12.22 28.72
CA VAL A 406 25.09 12.17 29.61
C VAL A 406 24.12 11.08 29.12
N PRO A 407 23.58 10.19 29.99
CA PRO A 407 22.72 9.07 29.58
C PRO A 407 21.53 9.45 28.67
N SER A 408 21.00 10.67 28.80
CA SER A 408 19.95 11.21 27.92
C SER A 408 20.43 11.47 26.48
N GLU A 409 21.68 11.89 26.31
CA GLU A 409 22.28 12.15 25.00
C GLU A 409 22.61 10.85 24.26
N LEU A 410 23.07 9.82 24.98
CA LEU A 410 23.26 8.48 24.40
C LEU A 410 21.94 7.93 23.86
N ARG A 411 20.86 8.00 24.66
CA ARG A 411 19.53 7.52 24.24
C ARG A 411 19.04 8.28 23.00
N LEU A 412 19.28 9.59 22.92
CA LEU A 412 18.92 10.39 21.74
C LEU A 412 19.67 9.93 20.48
N ARG A 413 20.98 9.68 20.59
CA ARG A 413 21.79 9.16 19.48
C ARG A 413 21.37 7.76 19.05
N GLN A 414 21.02 6.88 20.00
CA GLN A 414 20.49 5.55 19.74
C GLN A 414 19.12 5.60 19.03
N ARG A 415 18.21 6.50 19.45
CA ARG A 415 16.96 6.77 18.71
C ARG A 415 17.24 7.28 17.30
N GLY A 416 18.27 8.11 17.12
CA GLY A 416 18.75 8.56 15.82
C GLY A 416 19.09 7.39 14.88
N ILE A 417 19.71 6.32 15.38
CA ILE A 417 19.93 5.09 14.60
C ILE A 417 18.62 4.46 14.15
N ALA A 418 17.65 4.32 15.06
CA ALA A 418 16.34 3.75 14.70
C ALA A 418 15.61 4.58 13.63
N GLU A 419 15.75 5.91 13.67
CA GLU A 419 15.22 6.79 12.62
C GLU A 419 15.95 6.60 11.29
N ILE A 420 17.29 6.56 11.31
CA ILE A 420 18.14 6.33 10.12
C ILE A 420 17.79 4.98 9.48
N THR A 421 17.70 3.92 10.28
CA THR A 421 17.34 2.57 9.83
C THR A 421 15.97 2.56 9.13
N GLU A 422 14.97 3.25 9.67
CA GLU A 422 13.64 3.29 9.05
C GLU A 422 13.63 4.16 7.78
N MET A 423 14.40 5.25 7.71
CA MET A 423 14.57 6.01 6.47
C MET A 423 15.22 5.18 5.36
N ILE A 424 16.29 4.44 5.67
CA ILE A 424 16.94 3.53 4.73
C ILE A 424 15.96 2.44 4.27
N HIS A 425 15.20 1.86 5.20
CA HIS A 425 14.19 0.84 4.87
C HIS A 425 13.10 1.40 3.96
N VAL A 426 12.55 2.58 4.25
CA VAL A 426 11.50 3.18 3.41
C VAL A 426 12.05 3.58 2.05
N ALA A 427 13.29 4.07 1.98
CA ALA A 427 13.95 4.34 0.70
C ALA A 427 14.06 3.06 -0.15
N SER A 428 14.48 1.95 0.45
CA SER A 428 14.56 0.67 -0.27
C SER A 428 13.18 0.23 -0.77
N LEU A 429 12.12 0.37 0.04
CA LEU A 429 10.75 0.05 -0.41
C LEU A 429 10.29 0.91 -1.59
N LEU A 430 10.67 2.19 -1.63
CA LEU A 430 10.32 3.08 -2.73
C LEU A 430 11.02 2.71 -4.03
N HIS A 431 12.26 2.24 -3.95
CA HIS A 431 13.02 1.74 -5.10
C HIS A 431 12.51 0.36 -5.53
N ASP A 432 12.27 -0.56 -4.58
CA ASP A 432 11.70 -1.89 -4.84
C ASP A 432 10.34 -1.79 -5.53
N ASP A 433 9.45 -0.89 -5.07
CA ASP A 433 8.12 -0.69 -5.68
C ASP A 433 8.22 -0.30 -7.18
N VAL A 434 9.30 0.38 -7.58
CA VAL A 434 9.58 0.73 -8.98
C VAL A 434 10.14 -0.45 -9.76
N LEU A 435 11.04 -1.23 -9.14
CA LEU A 435 11.65 -2.42 -9.77
C LEU A 435 10.62 -3.54 -9.97
N ASP A 436 9.72 -3.73 -9.00
CA ASP A 436 8.69 -4.78 -9.00
C ASP A 436 7.40 -4.36 -9.74
N ASP A 437 7.33 -3.14 -10.30
CA ASP A 437 6.11 -2.54 -10.87
C ASP A 437 4.88 -2.70 -9.93
N ALA A 438 5.09 -2.53 -8.63
CA ALA A 438 4.07 -2.80 -7.63
C ALA A 438 2.91 -1.80 -7.74
N ASP A 439 1.66 -2.27 -7.64
CA ASP A 439 0.46 -1.40 -7.59
C ASP A 439 0.09 -0.98 -6.15
N THR A 440 0.46 -1.78 -5.15
CA THR A 440 0.07 -1.57 -3.75
C THR A 440 1.20 -1.87 -2.78
N ARG A 441 1.28 -1.09 -1.69
CA ARG A 441 2.22 -1.27 -0.58
C ARG A 441 1.53 -0.91 0.73
N ARG A 442 1.67 -1.75 1.77
CA ARG A 442 1.04 -1.55 3.10
C ARG A 442 -0.49 -1.33 3.04
N GLY A 443 -1.16 -1.97 2.08
CA GLY A 443 -2.62 -1.87 1.88
C GLY A 443 -3.11 -0.54 1.28
N VAL A 444 -2.20 0.33 0.82
CA VAL A 444 -2.50 1.53 0.04
C VAL A 444 -1.83 1.42 -1.34
N GLY A 445 -2.12 2.33 -2.27
CA GLY A 445 -1.41 2.40 -3.55
C GLY A 445 0.09 2.61 -3.32
N SER A 446 0.94 1.89 -4.04
CA SER A 446 2.39 2.12 -4.03
C SER A 446 2.71 3.53 -4.56
N LEU A 447 3.87 4.08 -4.20
CA LEU A 447 4.17 5.46 -4.58
C LEU A 447 4.38 5.61 -6.10
N ASN A 448 4.97 4.60 -6.75
CA ASN A 448 5.17 4.58 -8.19
C ASN A 448 3.83 4.56 -8.95
N PHE A 449 2.83 3.82 -8.44
CA PHE A 449 1.48 3.85 -8.98
C PHE A 449 0.79 5.21 -8.81
N VAL A 450 0.99 5.87 -7.66
CA VAL A 450 0.28 7.11 -7.31
C VAL A 450 0.95 8.36 -7.90
N MET A 451 2.28 8.43 -7.92
CA MET A 451 3.07 9.62 -8.26
C MET A 451 4.06 9.41 -9.41
N GLY A 452 4.19 8.18 -9.92
CA GLY A 452 5.07 7.80 -11.03
C GLY A 452 6.48 7.40 -10.60
N ASN A 453 7.12 6.53 -11.40
CA ASN A 453 8.43 5.95 -11.10
C ASN A 453 9.50 6.99 -10.79
N LYS A 454 9.59 8.07 -11.58
CA LYS A 454 10.60 9.14 -11.39
C LYS A 454 10.52 9.78 -10.01
N ILE A 455 9.32 10.03 -9.51
CA ILE A 455 9.13 10.66 -8.20
C ILE A 455 9.45 9.68 -7.08
N SER A 456 9.11 8.39 -7.24
CA SER A 456 9.48 7.35 -6.27
C SER A 456 10.98 7.19 -6.13
N VAL A 457 11.71 7.14 -7.26
CA VAL A 457 13.18 7.07 -7.24
C VAL A 457 13.77 8.28 -6.53
N LEU A 458 13.37 9.50 -6.91
CA LEU A 458 13.85 10.73 -6.28
C LEU A 458 13.49 10.83 -4.78
N ALA A 459 12.33 10.32 -4.39
CA ALA A 459 11.95 10.27 -2.98
C ALA A 459 12.82 9.28 -2.19
N GLY A 460 13.15 8.12 -2.76
CA GLY A 460 14.10 7.18 -2.18
C GLY A 460 15.50 7.79 -2.04
N ASP A 461 16.00 8.45 -3.09
CA ASP A 461 17.31 9.13 -3.07
C ASP A 461 17.36 10.24 -2.02
N PHE A 462 16.28 11.00 -1.88
CA PHE A 462 16.15 12.03 -0.87
C PHE A 462 16.16 11.45 0.55
N LEU A 463 15.46 10.34 0.81
CA LEU A 463 15.47 9.67 2.11
C LEU A 463 16.87 9.11 2.44
N LEU A 464 17.57 8.50 1.48
CA LEU A 464 18.96 8.07 1.66
C LEU A 464 19.88 9.25 1.97
N SER A 465 19.72 10.38 1.27
CA SER A 465 20.48 11.60 1.55
C SER A 465 20.23 12.12 2.98
N ARG A 466 18.97 12.14 3.42
CA ARG A 466 18.60 12.52 4.80
C ARG A 466 19.19 11.57 5.84
N ALA A 467 19.19 10.27 5.57
CA ALA A 467 19.83 9.27 6.41
C ALA A 467 21.35 9.51 6.53
N CYS A 468 22.04 9.83 5.43
CA CYS A 468 23.46 10.19 5.45
C CYS A 468 23.76 11.45 6.27
N VAL A 469 22.92 12.49 6.14
CA VAL A 469 23.06 13.72 6.94
C VAL A 469 22.88 13.43 8.43
N ALA A 470 21.86 12.64 8.79
CA ALA A 470 21.63 12.22 10.16
C ALA A 470 22.78 11.37 10.71
N LEU A 471 23.34 10.45 9.92
CA LEU A 471 24.52 9.67 10.25
C LEU A 471 25.75 10.54 10.53
N ALA A 472 26.04 11.50 9.65
CA ALA A 472 27.14 12.42 9.83
C ALA A 472 26.99 13.27 11.10
N ALA A 473 25.75 13.66 11.44
CA ALA A 473 25.45 14.40 12.66
C ALA A 473 25.74 13.60 13.95
N LEU A 474 25.73 12.26 13.89
CA LEU A 474 26.13 11.41 15.01
C LEU A 474 27.64 11.47 15.30
N LYS A 475 28.47 11.96 14.38
CA LYS A 475 29.94 12.11 14.54
C LYS A 475 30.64 10.83 15.01
N ASN A 476 30.19 9.67 14.54
CA ASN A 476 30.84 8.37 14.80
C ASN A 476 31.12 7.69 13.46
N THR A 477 32.39 7.67 13.06
CA THR A 477 32.83 7.17 11.73
C THR A 477 32.64 5.66 11.57
N GLU A 478 32.76 4.89 12.65
CA GLU A 478 32.53 3.45 12.63
C GLU A 478 31.06 3.14 12.34
N VAL A 479 30.15 3.84 13.01
CA VAL A 479 28.69 3.75 12.77
C VAL A 479 28.32 4.20 11.35
N VAL A 480 28.93 5.28 10.85
CA VAL A 480 28.74 5.75 9.47
C VAL A 480 29.17 4.67 8.48
N SER A 481 30.37 4.09 8.67
CA SER A 481 30.89 3.01 7.83
C SER A 481 29.95 1.81 7.83
N LEU A 482 29.50 1.40 9.01
CA LEU A 482 28.63 0.24 9.20
C LEU A 482 27.30 0.38 8.46
N LEU A 483 26.64 1.54 8.55
CA LEU A 483 25.36 1.78 7.87
C LEU A 483 25.53 2.14 6.38
N ALA A 484 26.68 2.66 5.96
CA ALA A 484 27.02 2.77 4.53
C ALA A 484 27.16 1.38 3.89
N THR A 485 27.84 0.43 4.56
CA THR A 485 27.92 -0.97 4.12
C THR A 485 26.53 -1.61 4.01
N VAL A 486 25.58 -1.27 4.88
CA VAL A 486 24.20 -1.74 4.74
C VAL A 486 23.56 -1.27 3.43
N VAL A 487 23.76 -0.01 3.04
CA VAL A 487 23.22 0.49 1.75
C VAL A 487 23.81 -0.28 0.58
N GLU A 488 25.12 -0.57 0.61
CA GLU A 488 25.78 -1.43 -0.37
C GLU A 488 25.19 -2.85 -0.38
N HIS A 489 24.97 -3.44 0.78
CA HIS A 489 24.36 -4.77 0.90
C HIS A 489 22.93 -4.79 0.35
N LEU A 490 22.09 -3.80 0.64
CA LEU A 490 20.72 -3.77 0.12
C LEU A 490 20.71 -3.79 -1.42
N VAL A 491 21.54 -2.94 -2.05
CA VAL A 491 21.70 -2.92 -3.52
C VAL A 491 22.28 -4.24 -4.04
N THR A 492 23.26 -4.81 -3.34
CA THR A 492 23.87 -6.10 -3.70
C THR A 492 22.84 -7.22 -3.65
N GLY A 493 22.03 -7.29 -2.60
CA GLY A 493 20.97 -8.29 -2.43
C GLY A 493 19.89 -8.18 -3.50
N GLU A 494 19.50 -6.96 -3.88
CA GLU A 494 18.56 -6.74 -4.98
C GLU A 494 19.14 -7.14 -6.33
N THR A 495 20.39 -6.78 -6.58
CA THR A 495 21.10 -7.16 -7.82
C THR A 495 21.25 -8.67 -7.93
N MET A 496 21.60 -9.36 -6.83
CA MET A 496 21.66 -10.82 -6.78
C MET A 496 20.33 -11.47 -7.16
N GLN A 497 19.20 -10.86 -6.78
CA GLN A 497 17.87 -11.35 -7.19
C GLN A 497 17.64 -11.20 -8.70
N MET A 498 18.01 -10.04 -9.26
CA MET A 498 17.78 -9.72 -10.67
C MET A 498 18.72 -10.47 -11.64
N THR A 499 19.96 -10.73 -11.23
CA THR A 499 21.01 -11.24 -12.13
C THR A 499 21.42 -12.69 -11.86
N SER A 500 20.67 -13.42 -11.02
CA SER A 500 21.00 -14.81 -10.68
C SER A 500 20.99 -15.73 -11.91
N THR A 501 22.04 -16.54 -12.09
CA THR A 501 22.05 -17.62 -13.08
C THR A 501 21.11 -18.76 -12.68
N THR A 502 20.76 -19.64 -13.61
CA THR A 502 19.94 -20.83 -13.32
C THR A 502 20.50 -21.66 -12.15
N ASP A 503 21.81 -21.93 -12.13
CA ASP A 503 22.43 -22.69 -11.03
C ASP A 503 22.35 -21.95 -9.69
N GLN A 504 22.52 -20.62 -9.70
CA GLN A 504 22.40 -19.79 -8.50
C GLN A 504 20.95 -19.75 -7.98
N ARG A 505 19.96 -19.76 -8.88
CA ARG A 505 18.53 -19.83 -8.52
C ARG A 505 18.15 -21.12 -7.81
N HIS A 506 18.94 -22.18 -7.93
CA HIS A 506 18.70 -23.47 -7.26
C HIS A 506 19.57 -23.67 -6.00
N SER A 507 20.38 -22.69 -5.61
CA SER A 507 21.33 -22.80 -4.49
C SER A 507 20.77 -22.21 -3.20
N MET A 508 20.72 -23.05 -2.15
CA MET A 508 20.34 -22.59 -0.81
C MET A 508 21.35 -21.58 -0.25
N ASP A 509 22.65 -21.77 -0.48
CA ASP A 509 23.68 -20.84 -0.01
C ASP A 509 23.53 -19.46 -0.64
N TYR A 510 23.26 -19.42 -1.96
CA TYR A 510 23.00 -18.17 -2.67
C TYR A 510 21.74 -17.48 -2.16
N TYR A 511 20.67 -18.24 -1.92
CA TYR A 511 19.45 -17.74 -1.31
C TYR A 511 19.71 -17.15 0.08
N MET A 512 20.46 -17.84 0.95
CA MET A 512 20.76 -17.37 2.30
C MET A 512 21.62 -16.10 2.27
N GLN A 513 22.59 -16.02 1.35
CA GLN A 513 23.41 -14.83 1.16
C GLN A 513 22.57 -13.63 0.67
N LYS A 514 21.72 -13.84 -0.35
CA LYS A 514 20.78 -12.83 -0.84
C LYS A 514 19.87 -12.33 0.29
N THR A 515 19.32 -13.25 1.07
CA THR A 515 18.41 -12.96 2.19
C THR A 515 19.10 -12.18 3.30
N TYR A 516 20.36 -12.48 3.58
CA TYR A 516 21.17 -11.67 4.48
C TYR A 516 21.32 -10.23 3.96
N TYR A 517 21.76 -10.06 2.71
CA TYR A 517 22.02 -8.74 2.15
C TYR A 517 20.76 -7.89 2.00
N LYS A 518 19.66 -8.46 1.49
CA LYS A 518 18.39 -7.75 1.24
C LYS A 518 17.60 -7.46 2.51
N THR A 519 17.68 -8.32 3.53
CA THR A 519 16.80 -8.23 4.72
C THR A 519 17.57 -8.13 6.04
N ALA A 520 18.39 -9.13 6.37
CA ALA A 520 18.95 -9.24 7.72
C ALA A 520 20.08 -8.23 8.00
N SER A 521 20.80 -7.78 6.97
CA SER A 521 21.97 -6.92 7.13
C SER A 521 21.64 -5.55 7.71
N LEU A 522 20.50 -4.97 7.34
CA LEU A 522 20.04 -3.71 7.91
C LEU A 522 19.78 -3.86 9.42
N ILE A 523 19.17 -4.97 9.85
CA ILE A 523 18.84 -5.20 11.27
C ILE A 523 20.12 -5.48 12.07
N SER A 524 20.98 -6.38 11.59
CA SER A 524 22.21 -6.77 12.30
C SER A 524 23.17 -5.60 12.52
N ASN A 525 23.43 -4.83 11.47
CA ASN A 525 24.32 -3.68 11.54
C ASN A 525 23.71 -2.53 12.34
N SER A 526 22.39 -2.33 12.29
CA SER A 526 21.75 -1.33 13.15
C SER A 526 21.83 -1.72 14.63
N CYS A 527 21.64 -3.00 14.99
CA CYS A 527 21.82 -3.47 16.38
C CYS A 527 23.27 -3.30 16.85
N LYS A 528 24.24 -3.60 15.98
CA LYS A 528 25.66 -3.36 16.26
C LYS A 528 25.97 -1.87 16.42
N ALA A 529 25.39 -1.00 15.61
CA ALA A 529 25.55 0.46 15.74
C ALA A 529 25.06 0.97 17.11
N ILE A 530 23.95 0.42 17.63
CA ILE A 530 23.45 0.75 18.98
C ILE A 530 24.49 0.39 20.06
N ALA A 531 25.12 -0.78 19.95
CA ALA A 531 26.16 -1.22 20.89
C ALA A 531 27.43 -0.35 20.80
N LEU A 532 27.87 -0.01 19.59
CA LEU A 532 29.03 0.85 19.35
C LEU A 532 28.80 2.27 19.90
N LEU A 533 27.61 2.84 19.71
CA LEU A 533 27.27 4.15 20.30
C LEU A 533 27.30 4.14 21.82
N ALA A 534 26.94 3.01 22.44
CA ALA A 534 26.99 2.83 23.89
C ALA A 534 28.42 2.55 24.42
N GLY A 535 29.44 2.53 23.56
CA GLY A 535 30.83 2.25 23.97
C GLY A 535 31.04 0.83 24.49
N GLN A 536 30.19 -0.12 24.08
CA GLN A 536 30.28 -1.51 24.50
C GLN A 536 31.49 -2.22 23.87
N SER A 537 31.91 -3.33 24.47
CA SER A 537 33.02 -4.14 23.95
C SER A 537 32.71 -4.72 22.56
N ALA A 538 33.75 -5.08 21.81
CA ALA A 538 33.61 -5.72 20.51
C ALA A 538 32.78 -7.02 20.58
N GLU A 539 32.91 -7.77 21.68
CA GLU A 539 32.13 -8.98 21.94
C GLU A 539 30.63 -8.67 22.08
N VAL A 540 30.27 -7.68 22.90
CA VAL A 540 28.87 -7.27 23.08
C VAL A 540 28.28 -6.71 21.78
N ALA A 541 29.07 -5.93 21.04
CA ALA A 541 28.66 -5.43 19.72
C ALA A 541 28.43 -6.59 18.72
N MET A 542 29.21 -7.67 18.82
CA MET A 542 29.03 -8.87 18.01
C MET A 542 27.78 -9.66 18.41
N LEU A 543 27.49 -9.79 19.71
CA LEU A 543 26.24 -10.40 20.19
C LEU A 543 25.00 -9.63 19.68
N ALA A 544 25.03 -8.30 19.72
CA ALA A 544 23.96 -7.46 19.17
C ALA A 544 23.80 -7.65 17.65
N PHE A 545 24.90 -7.78 16.91
CA PHE A 545 24.86 -8.11 15.48
C PHE A 545 24.25 -9.49 15.23
N GLU A 546 24.68 -10.52 15.96
CA GLU A 546 24.21 -11.89 15.79
C GLU A 546 22.72 -12.01 16.12
N TYR A 547 22.24 -11.29 17.14
CA TYR A 547 20.80 -11.18 17.40
C TYR A 547 20.05 -10.65 16.16
N GLY A 548 20.44 -9.47 15.67
CA GLY A 548 19.75 -8.85 14.54
C GLY A 548 19.85 -9.65 13.24
N ARG A 549 21.00 -10.29 12.99
CA ARG A 549 21.25 -11.16 11.84
C ARG A 549 20.30 -12.36 11.86
N ASN A 550 20.31 -13.12 12.95
CA ASN A 550 19.54 -14.35 13.01
C ASN A 550 18.03 -14.06 13.11
N LEU A 551 17.61 -13.01 13.82
CA LEU A 551 16.21 -12.59 13.83
C LEU A 551 15.73 -12.16 12.43
N GLY A 552 16.55 -11.42 11.69
CA GLY A 552 16.23 -11.00 10.32
C GLY A 552 16.10 -12.18 9.34
N LEU A 553 17.00 -13.18 9.45
CA LEU A 553 16.93 -14.40 8.64
C LEU A 553 15.68 -15.23 9.00
N ALA A 554 15.41 -15.43 10.29
CA ALA A 554 14.19 -16.11 10.75
C ALA A 554 12.92 -15.40 10.27
N PHE A 555 12.91 -14.07 10.31
CA PHE A 555 11.78 -13.27 9.82
C PHE A 555 11.50 -13.53 8.34
N GLN A 556 12.53 -13.48 7.48
CA GLN A 556 12.35 -13.70 6.05
C GLN A 556 11.93 -15.14 5.73
N LEU A 557 12.55 -16.14 6.36
CA LEU A 557 12.17 -17.54 6.15
C LEU A 557 10.71 -17.81 6.51
N ILE A 558 10.18 -17.18 7.55
CA ILE A 558 8.75 -17.27 7.89
C ILE A 558 7.88 -16.47 6.90
N ASP A 559 8.33 -15.32 6.39
CA ASP A 559 7.61 -14.58 5.34
C ASP A 559 7.46 -15.45 4.08
N ASP A 560 8.51 -16.15 3.69
CA ASP A 560 8.51 -17.08 2.55
C ASP A 560 7.55 -18.26 2.79
N VAL A 561 7.48 -18.80 4.02
CA VAL A 561 6.47 -19.82 4.37
C VAL A 561 5.06 -19.27 4.31
N LEU A 562 4.85 -18.04 4.78
CA LEU A 562 3.54 -17.39 4.76
C LEU A 562 3.10 -17.04 3.34
N ASP A 563 3.98 -16.78 2.38
CA ASP A 563 3.58 -16.58 0.97
C ASP A 563 2.87 -17.82 0.39
N PHE A 564 3.23 -19.03 0.83
CA PHE A 564 2.55 -20.29 0.43
C PHE A 564 1.36 -20.67 1.31
N THR A 565 1.41 -20.38 2.60
CA THR A 565 0.42 -20.88 3.58
C THR A 565 -0.61 -19.84 4.02
N GLY A 566 -0.33 -18.56 3.79
CA GLY A 566 -1.14 -17.44 4.23
C GLY A 566 -2.30 -17.12 3.29
N THR A 567 -3.37 -16.57 3.85
CA THR A 567 -4.48 -16.02 3.07
C THR A 567 -4.11 -14.66 2.49
N SER A 568 -4.53 -14.33 1.27
CA SER A 568 -4.16 -13.08 0.58
C SER A 568 -4.53 -11.79 1.36
N ALA A 569 -5.47 -11.88 2.30
CA ALA A 569 -5.88 -10.76 3.16
C ALA A 569 -4.94 -10.48 4.36
N SER A 570 -4.09 -11.44 4.74
CA SER A 570 -3.26 -11.37 5.96
C SER A 570 -1.85 -10.86 5.70
N LEU A 571 -1.32 -11.08 4.49
CA LEU A 571 0.06 -10.75 4.07
C LEU A 571 0.25 -9.32 3.55
N GLY A 572 -0.83 -8.62 3.17
CA GLY A 572 -0.73 -7.31 2.52
C GLY A 572 -0.13 -7.33 1.09
N LYS A 573 0.18 -8.52 0.56
CA LYS A 573 0.46 -8.87 -0.84
C LYS A 573 -0.39 -10.09 -1.24
N GLY A 574 -0.54 -10.36 -2.54
CA GLY A 574 -1.23 -11.56 -3.00
C GLY A 574 -0.52 -12.83 -2.52
N SER A 575 -1.24 -13.83 -2.03
CA SER A 575 -0.66 -15.15 -1.73
C SER A 575 -0.04 -15.76 -2.99
N LEU A 576 1.06 -16.50 -2.84
CA LEU A 576 1.84 -17.08 -3.94
C LEU A 576 2.46 -16.02 -4.85
N SER A 577 2.74 -14.83 -4.33
CA SER A 577 3.28 -13.73 -5.14
C SER A 577 4.69 -14.05 -5.62
N ASP A 578 5.54 -14.63 -4.77
CA ASP A 578 6.95 -14.82 -5.12
C ASP A 578 7.09 -15.80 -6.27
N ILE A 579 6.45 -16.98 -6.17
CA ILE A 579 6.53 -18.01 -7.22
C ILE A 579 5.91 -17.55 -8.55
N ARG A 580 4.87 -16.73 -8.52
CA ARG A 580 4.23 -16.18 -9.73
C ARG A 580 5.10 -15.17 -10.46
N HIS A 581 5.97 -14.45 -9.74
CA HIS A 581 6.97 -13.56 -10.32
C HIS A 581 8.30 -14.29 -10.58
N GLY A 582 8.34 -15.62 -10.46
CA GLY A 582 9.54 -16.42 -10.69
C GLY A 582 10.60 -16.32 -9.59
N ILE A 583 10.28 -15.71 -8.44
CA ILE A 583 11.18 -15.61 -7.29
C ILE A 583 11.16 -16.94 -6.54
N ILE A 584 12.32 -17.57 -6.46
CA ILE A 584 12.48 -18.90 -5.85
C ILE A 584 12.92 -18.73 -4.39
N THR A 585 12.14 -19.29 -3.47
CA THR A 585 12.31 -19.14 -2.02
C THR A 585 12.63 -20.48 -1.34
N ALA A 586 13.05 -20.44 -0.07
CA ALA A 586 13.51 -21.62 0.66
C ALA A 586 12.57 -22.86 0.61
N PRO A 587 11.22 -22.71 0.71
CA PRO A 587 10.33 -23.87 0.61
C PRO A 587 10.48 -24.64 -0.70
N ILE A 588 10.60 -23.93 -1.82
CA ILE A 588 10.79 -24.53 -3.15
C ILE A 588 12.19 -25.11 -3.30
N LEU A 589 13.23 -24.42 -2.81
CA LEU A 589 14.61 -24.92 -2.83
C LEU A 589 14.74 -26.25 -2.08
N PHE A 590 14.14 -26.37 -0.90
CA PHE A 590 14.12 -27.65 -0.18
C PHE A 590 13.29 -28.71 -0.90
N ALA A 591 12.18 -28.33 -1.56
CA ALA A 591 11.42 -29.26 -2.38
C ALA A 591 12.24 -29.79 -3.59
N MET A 592 13.12 -28.96 -4.17
CA MET A 592 14.01 -29.38 -5.27
C MET A 592 15.08 -30.38 -4.83
N GLU A 593 15.49 -30.37 -3.55
CA GLU A 593 16.41 -31.38 -3.02
C GLU A 593 15.75 -32.76 -2.98
N GLU A 594 14.46 -32.82 -2.67
CA GLU A 594 13.67 -34.06 -2.63
C GLU A 594 13.20 -34.49 -4.03
N PHE A 595 12.87 -33.52 -4.88
CA PHE A 595 12.37 -33.73 -6.25
C PHE A 595 13.23 -32.95 -7.25
N PRO A 596 14.36 -33.51 -7.72
CA PRO A 596 15.26 -32.82 -8.65
C PRO A 596 14.60 -32.39 -9.97
N GLN A 597 13.51 -33.06 -10.39
CA GLN A 597 12.76 -32.70 -11.60
C GLN A 597 12.06 -31.33 -11.48
N LEU A 598 11.80 -30.87 -10.25
CA LEU A 598 11.19 -29.56 -9.98
C LEU A 598 12.05 -28.41 -10.51
N ARG A 599 13.37 -28.59 -10.63
CA ARG A 599 14.28 -27.58 -11.22
C ARG A 599 13.83 -27.19 -12.62
N THR A 600 13.54 -28.18 -13.47
CA THR A 600 13.11 -27.93 -14.85
C THR A 600 11.75 -27.24 -14.91
N VAL A 601 10.84 -27.57 -13.99
CA VAL A 601 9.51 -26.91 -13.89
C VAL A 601 9.70 -25.44 -13.50
N VAL A 602 10.55 -25.18 -12.52
CA VAL A 602 10.83 -23.83 -12.02
C VAL A 602 11.50 -22.95 -13.07
N ASP A 603 12.44 -23.51 -13.84
CA ASP A 603 13.12 -22.79 -14.94
C ASP A 603 12.17 -22.40 -16.09
N GLN A 604 10.97 -22.98 -16.12
CA GLN A 604 9.93 -22.72 -17.13
C GLN A 604 8.76 -21.90 -16.59
N LEU A 605 8.80 -21.41 -15.35
CA LEU A 605 7.71 -20.62 -14.74
C LEU A 605 7.35 -19.36 -15.53
N GLU A 606 8.35 -18.66 -16.08
CA GLU A 606 8.12 -17.45 -16.88
C GLU A 606 7.44 -17.73 -18.23
N LYS A 607 7.59 -18.96 -18.75
CA LYS A 607 7.09 -19.35 -20.07
C LYS A 607 5.69 -19.95 -20.02
N ASP A 608 5.38 -20.67 -18.93
CA ASP A 608 4.11 -21.37 -18.77
C ASP A 608 3.58 -21.19 -17.35
N PRO A 609 2.55 -20.34 -17.15
CA PRO A 609 1.93 -20.13 -15.85
C PRO A 609 1.35 -21.39 -15.19
N THR A 610 1.06 -22.45 -15.96
CA THR A 610 0.56 -23.73 -15.40
C THR A 610 1.62 -24.46 -14.57
N ASN A 611 2.92 -24.15 -14.78
CA ASN A 611 4.01 -24.68 -13.98
C ASN A 611 3.96 -24.24 -12.51
N VAL A 612 3.25 -23.15 -12.20
CA VAL A 612 3.01 -22.74 -10.81
C VAL A 612 2.24 -23.84 -10.07
N ASP A 613 1.15 -24.35 -10.65
CA ASP A 613 0.32 -25.37 -10.01
C ASP A 613 1.10 -26.69 -9.84
N ILE A 614 1.92 -27.06 -10.83
CA ILE A 614 2.80 -28.23 -10.76
C ILE A 614 3.83 -28.06 -9.63
N ALA A 615 4.46 -26.88 -9.54
CA ALA A 615 5.42 -26.60 -8.48
C ALA A 615 4.78 -26.65 -7.09
N LEU A 616 3.54 -26.20 -6.94
CA LEU A 616 2.77 -26.30 -5.69
C LEU A 616 2.39 -27.74 -5.35
N GLU A 617 2.09 -28.58 -6.35
CA GLU A 617 1.85 -30.00 -6.14
C GLU A 617 3.11 -30.71 -5.61
N TYR A 618 4.28 -30.42 -6.19
CA TYR A 618 5.56 -30.91 -5.69
C TYR A 618 5.85 -30.40 -4.28
N LEU A 619 5.62 -29.11 -4.01
CA LEU A 619 5.80 -28.54 -2.68
C LEU A 619 4.91 -29.25 -1.65
N GLY A 620 3.64 -29.53 -1.99
CA GLY A 620 2.70 -30.24 -1.13
C GLY A 620 3.05 -31.71 -0.87
N LYS A 621 3.79 -32.36 -1.78
CA LYS A 621 4.35 -33.71 -1.59
C LYS A 621 5.69 -33.72 -0.85
N SER A 622 6.37 -32.58 -0.78
CA SER A 622 7.69 -32.42 -0.16
C SER A 622 7.60 -32.02 1.31
N LYS A 623 8.75 -32.02 2.00
CA LYS A 623 8.88 -31.40 3.33
C LYS A 623 9.43 -29.96 3.26
N GLY A 624 9.37 -29.31 2.09
CA GLY A 624 9.96 -27.99 1.88
C GLY A 624 9.52 -26.93 2.89
N ILE A 625 8.21 -26.78 3.10
CA ILE A 625 7.64 -25.83 4.09
C ILE A 625 8.13 -26.15 5.52
N GLN A 626 8.12 -27.43 5.90
CA GLN A 626 8.52 -27.86 7.24
C GLN A 626 10.01 -27.59 7.48
N ARG A 627 10.88 -27.91 6.52
CA ARG A 627 12.32 -27.65 6.61
C ARG A 627 12.65 -26.16 6.65
N THR A 628 11.91 -25.32 5.91
CA THR A 628 12.04 -23.86 6.02
C THR A 628 11.69 -23.35 7.42
N ARG A 629 10.60 -23.86 8.01
CA ARG A 629 10.21 -23.52 9.38
C ARG A 629 11.26 -23.98 10.41
N GLU A 630 11.83 -25.17 10.24
CA GLU A 630 12.91 -25.68 11.09
C GLU A 630 14.15 -24.80 11.03
N LEU A 631 14.58 -24.39 9.83
CA LEU A 631 15.69 -23.46 9.64
C LEU A 631 15.39 -22.08 10.27
N ALA A 632 14.16 -21.59 10.15
CA ALA A 632 13.75 -20.35 10.81
C ALA A 632 13.84 -20.45 12.34
N ILE A 633 13.39 -21.58 12.91
CA ILE A 633 13.49 -21.86 14.36
C ILE A 633 14.96 -21.90 14.79
N GLU A 634 15.84 -22.53 14.02
CA GLU A 634 17.27 -22.56 14.31
C GLU A 634 17.86 -21.14 14.40
N HIS A 635 17.53 -20.28 13.45
CA HIS A 635 17.93 -18.87 13.51
C HIS A 635 17.30 -18.13 14.71
N ALA A 636 16.02 -18.33 15.00
CA ALA A 636 15.39 -17.73 16.18
C ALA A 636 16.08 -18.14 17.49
N ASN A 637 16.44 -19.43 17.62
CA ASN A 637 17.18 -19.94 18.78
C ASN A 637 18.58 -19.32 18.89
N ARG A 638 19.30 -19.15 17.78
CA ARG A 638 20.60 -18.46 17.76
C ARG A 638 20.47 -16.99 18.17
N ALA A 639 19.40 -16.31 17.75
CA ALA A 639 19.11 -14.95 18.18
C ALA A 639 18.86 -14.88 19.70
N ALA A 640 18.01 -15.77 20.24
CA ALA A 640 17.74 -15.82 21.69
C ALA A 640 19.01 -16.12 22.49
N ALA A 641 19.84 -17.05 22.02
CA ALA A 641 21.13 -17.37 22.64
C ALA A 641 22.08 -16.16 22.67
N ALA A 642 22.11 -15.33 21.63
CA ALA A 642 22.93 -14.12 21.61
C ALA A 642 22.53 -13.10 22.70
N ILE A 643 21.23 -12.99 23.02
CA ILE A 643 20.75 -12.15 24.14
C ILE A 643 21.10 -12.79 25.49
N GLY A 644 20.96 -14.12 25.60
CA GLY A 644 21.33 -14.86 26.81
C GLY A 644 22.81 -14.77 27.17
N SER A 645 23.68 -14.55 26.18
CA SER A 645 25.13 -14.37 26.38
C SER A 645 25.54 -12.93 26.70
N LEU A 646 24.61 -11.97 26.79
CA LEU A 646 24.95 -10.61 27.20
C LEU A 646 25.36 -10.58 28.68
N PRO A 647 26.28 -9.68 29.10
CA PRO A 647 26.75 -9.60 30.48
C PRO A 647 25.61 -9.50 31.50
N GLU A 648 25.72 -10.24 32.59
CA GLU A 648 24.75 -10.25 33.70
C GLU A 648 24.52 -8.83 34.25
N THR A 649 23.30 -8.59 34.72
CA THR A 649 22.88 -7.27 35.22
C THR A 649 21.76 -7.41 36.24
N ASP A 650 21.77 -6.57 37.26
CA ASP A 650 20.69 -6.48 38.26
C ASP A 650 19.63 -5.44 37.91
N ASP A 651 19.79 -4.70 36.81
CA ASP A 651 18.83 -3.69 36.37
C ASP A 651 17.57 -4.35 35.76
N GLU A 652 16.43 -4.15 36.41
CA GLU A 652 15.16 -4.77 35.99
C GLU A 652 14.63 -4.25 34.65
N ASP A 653 14.91 -3.00 34.27
CA ASP A 653 14.50 -2.47 32.96
C ASP A 653 15.36 -3.07 31.84
N VAL A 654 16.65 -3.30 32.11
CA VAL A 654 17.54 -4.04 31.20
C VAL A 654 17.07 -5.49 31.04
N LYS A 655 16.79 -6.20 32.15
CA LYS A 655 16.27 -7.57 32.10
C LYS A 655 14.93 -7.66 31.37
N ARG A 656 14.01 -6.71 31.62
CA ARG A 656 12.71 -6.64 30.93
C ARG A 656 12.90 -6.49 29.43
N SER A 657 13.83 -5.65 29.00
CA SER A 657 14.11 -5.43 27.57
C SER A 657 14.76 -6.66 26.91
N ARG A 658 15.65 -7.36 27.63
CA ARG A 658 16.22 -8.64 27.16
C ARG A 658 15.16 -9.73 27.01
N ARG A 659 14.23 -9.86 27.98
CA ARG A 659 13.08 -10.77 27.87
C ARG A 659 12.21 -10.43 26.66
N ALA A 660 11.94 -9.14 26.42
CA ALA A 660 11.19 -8.70 25.24
C ALA A 660 11.89 -9.03 23.91
N LEU A 661 13.23 -8.89 23.83
CA LEU A 661 14.01 -9.29 22.66
C LEU A 661 13.96 -10.80 22.41
N ILE A 662 13.95 -11.62 23.47
CA ILE A 662 13.78 -13.08 23.39
C ILE A 662 12.35 -13.42 22.94
N ASP A 663 11.33 -12.77 23.52
CA ASP A 663 9.93 -12.97 23.12
C ASP A 663 9.70 -12.66 21.62
N LEU A 664 10.33 -11.62 21.08
CA LEU A 664 10.29 -11.34 19.64
C LEU A 664 10.80 -12.51 18.79
N THR A 665 11.77 -13.31 19.26
CA THR A 665 12.22 -14.51 18.53
C THR A 665 11.12 -15.56 18.42
N HIS A 666 10.31 -15.74 19.46
CA HIS A 666 9.16 -16.67 19.46
C HIS A 666 8.00 -16.13 18.63
N ARG A 667 7.73 -14.82 18.69
CA ARG A 667 6.71 -14.15 17.88
C ARG A 667 7.00 -14.22 16.39
N VAL A 668 8.27 -14.11 15.99
CA VAL A 668 8.67 -14.27 14.58
C VAL A 668 8.29 -15.63 14.01
N ILE A 669 8.39 -16.70 14.80
CA ILE A 669 8.05 -18.07 14.38
C ILE A 669 6.53 -18.32 14.39
N SER A 670 5.83 -17.80 15.40
CA SER A 670 4.40 -18.05 15.63
C SER A 670 3.47 -17.11 14.85
N ARG A 671 4.00 -16.06 14.21
CA ARG A 671 3.19 -15.10 13.46
C ARG A 671 2.49 -15.73 12.26
N ASN A 672 1.33 -15.16 11.94
CA ASN A 672 0.51 -15.50 10.78
C ASN A 672 0.30 -14.29 9.82
N LYS A 673 1.00 -13.17 10.06
CA LYS A 673 0.89 -11.91 9.33
C LYS A 673 2.20 -11.16 9.19
#